data_AF-A0A0Q3QRJ8-F1
#
_entry.id   AF-A0A0Q3QRJ8-F1
#
_cell.length_a   1.000
_cell.length_b   1.000
_cell.length_c   1.000
_cell.angle_alpha   90.00
_cell.angle_beta   90.00
_cell.angle_gamma   90.00
#
_symmetry.space_group_name_H-M   'P 1'
#
loop_
_entity.id
_entity.type
_entity.pdbx_description
1 polymer ?
#
loop_
_entity_poly.entity_id
_entity_poly.type
_entity_poly.pdbx_seq_one_letter_code
_entity_poly.pdbx_strand_id
1 'polypeptide(L)'
;MNKLLKINFSLYIGIFCVSLLLFLCVFGPMMASHSLTETLETQYTDGKVISPPMEPFESKDYPLGTDKWGYDLLSMIFHGIRYTVFIALAITLIKMLVGTVLGLYIGQWKRTPSWMIAFENAWSYVPLFLILYFFMRPINFNSQLETNTLLGYFILIASIISIPSIVSSVRLKTAELNKSVYIEAARALGASRNRLIWKHIFPQLKETILVMFILEIVYVITIMGQLALVNIFVGGTLVRFDPLIYLSVTKELSGLVGQARLNIYGNTHILIVPLIVLLFTTISFSLLANGLKNRFQSNYARTPWIKIGQVPRMKPVRKQFGEKSKFRSPSGEKLAFLSLIIVFIGAGTYVYLTKDSDVGVKNFSKAAYEMQLEMDENGEFDTAVTIQVKNKSDDDWDELVFYFIPNVFKEGHAFESVKGSAKVKMKEIEVNGEKADYSLEKDTLKIVLPNNMKEKRKHTVKVEYEFTPPEQGVRFSKEKDNYYLAQWYPMLATYQNGKWNKEDYSDGVETYHVDFANYRVEYKLPEGYTLISSAEKDPKPGVNKGTVKMKKVRDFFIAVTKDMDIHETTANDGVKIRLFTKSDHDKKIDDSLALAKGALSFYQEKIGAYPHKQLDIILDNGPFMEYPGVVTINPYIQDMNFYRTSIVHEIAHQYFYGVVANDQYNEGWIDEGITEFATSMYFYAAENQREEQAFAIPKHRMDLIKEAGLGRQYSNVPVHELKHTGYMYGQPTVELLKMMKVKYRLKGDDVKEVSMQFLSDYYHHFMYKEVNTEEFVRFTKDYFLVPSGYFNGWLNK
;
A
#
# COMPACT_ATOMS: atom_id res chain seq x y z
N MET A 1 20.21 -50.77 -23.65
CA MET A 1 20.21 -49.65 -22.68
C MET A 1 18.78 -49.26 -22.33
N ASN A 2 18.46 -49.32 -21.03
CA ASN A 2 17.11 -49.28 -20.46
C ASN A 2 16.30 -48.01 -20.78
N LYS A 3 15.03 -48.22 -21.09
CA LYS A 3 14.06 -47.29 -21.68
C LYS A 3 13.04 -46.71 -20.68
N LEU A 4 13.32 -46.76 -19.37
CA LEU A 4 12.27 -46.56 -18.37
C LEU A 4 12.05 -45.12 -17.87
N LEU A 5 12.99 -44.18 -17.97
CA LEU A 5 12.75 -42.76 -17.64
C LEU A 5 13.64 -41.82 -18.47
N LYS A 6 13.28 -41.52 -19.73
CA LYS A 6 13.84 -40.34 -20.43
C LYS A 6 13.10 -39.09 -19.96
N ILE A 7 13.40 -38.61 -18.75
CA ILE A 7 12.89 -37.35 -18.23
C ILE A 7 13.51 -36.22 -19.07
N ASN A 8 12.68 -35.36 -19.65
CA ASN A 8 13.10 -34.19 -20.39
C ASN A 8 13.44 -33.05 -19.41
N PHE A 9 14.60 -33.12 -18.78
CA PHE A 9 15.03 -32.15 -17.75
C PHE A 9 14.97 -30.70 -18.25
N SER A 10 15.36 -30.44 -19.51
CA SER A 10 15.27 -29.11 -20.12
C SER A 10 13.85 -28.55 -20.10
N LEU A 11 12.83 -29.39 -20.32
CA LEU A 11 11.43 -28.96 -20.28
C LEU A 11 10.98 -28.62 -18.86
N TYR A 12 11.28 -29.47 -17.87
CA TYR A 12 10.83 -29.23 -16.49
C TYR A 12 11.53 -28.03 -15.85
N ILE A 13 12.86 -27.92 -16.02
CA ILE A 13 13.65 -26.78 -15.54
C ILE A 13 13.19 -25.51 -16.25
N GLY A 14 13.01 -25.55 -17.58
CA GLY A 14 12.53 -24.41 -18.35
C GLY A 14 11.14 -23.94 -17.91
N ILE A 15 10.20 -24.87 -17.68
CA ILE A 15 8.87 -24.55 -17.14
C ILE A 15 8.99 -23.87 -15.78
N PHE A 16 9.75 -24.46 -14.85
CA PHE A 16 9.93 -23.90 -13.51
C PHE A 16 10.52 -22.48 -13.54
N CYS A 17 11.63 -22.29 -14.24
CA CYS A 17 12.30 -20.99 -14.30
C CYS A 17 11.45 -19.92 -15.02
N VAL A 18 10.80 -20.26 -16.12
CA VAL A 18 9.90 -19.31 -16.81
C VAL A 18 8.71 -18.94 -15.95
N SER A 19 8.13 -19.89 -15.20
CA SER A 19 7.06 -19.56 -14.27
C SER A 19 7.50 -18.69 -13.11
N LEU A 20 8.70 -18.89 -12.57
CA LEU A 20 9.30 -17.99 -11.58
C LEU A 20 9.50 -16.58 -12.14
N LEU A 21 9.99 -16.46 -13.38
CA LEU A 21 10.15 -15.17 -14.04
C LEU A 21 8.81 -14.46 -14.24
N LEU A 22 7.78 -15.17 -14.72
CA LEU A 22 6.43 -14.63 -14.86
C LEU A 22 5.85 -14.21 -13.51
N PHE A 23 6.18 -14.92 -12.43
CA PHE A 23 5.77 -14.56 -11.08
C PHE A 23 6.39 -13.22 -10.68
N LEU A 24 7.72 -13.09 -10.84
CA LEU A 24 8.44 -11.84 -10.56
C LEU A 24 7.98 -10.69 -11.48
N CYS A 25 7.55 -10.95 -12.71
CA CYS A 25 6.98 -9.90 -13.58
C CYS A 25 5.67 -9.32 -13.04
N VAL A 26 4.83 -10.14 -12.42
CA VAL A 26 3.53 -9.71 -11.90
C VAL A 26 3.68 -9.15 -10.49
N PHE A 27 4.42 -9.84 -9.62
CA PHE A 27 4.49 -9.56 -8.18
C PHE A 27 5.79 -8.89 -7.74
N GLY A 28 6.83 -8.87 -8.57
CA GLY A 28 8.12 -8.25 -8.24
C GLY A 28 8.01 -6.81 -7.74
N PRO A 29 7.32 -5.89 -8.45
CA PRO A 29 7.14 -4.51 -7.98
C PRO A 29 6.45 -4.39 -6.62
N MET A 30 5.67 -5.41 -6.21
CA MET A 30 5.02 -5.44 -4.89
C MET A 30 5.94 -6.00 -3.80
N MET A 31 6.99 -6.73 -4.19
CA MET A 31 7.99 -7.32 -3.30
C MET A 31 9.24 -6.45 -3.14
N ALA A 32 9.34 -5.33 -3.86
CA ALA A 32 10.45 -4.39 -3.75
C ALA A 32 10.44 -3.73 -2.37
N SER A 33 11.58 -3.77 -1.66
CA SER A 33 11.74 -3.15 -0.34
C SER A 33 11.80 -1.63 -0.43
N HIS A 34 12.29 -1.12 -1.56
CA HIS A 34 12.49 0.31 -1.79
C HIS A 34 11.77 0.76 -3.06
N SER A 35 11.33 2.01 -3.07
CA SER A 35 10.81 2.64 -4.28
C SER A 35 11.93 2.89 -5.29
N LEU A 36 11.59 3.19 -6.55
CA LEU A 36 12.58 3.58 -7.57
C LEU A 36 13.17 4.98 -7.34
N THR A 37 12.71 5.68 -6.30
CA THR A 37 13.05 7.06 -5.99
C THR A 37 13.80 7.16 -4.68
N GLU A 38 13.69 6.13 -3.85
CA GLU A 38 14.47 5.98 -2.65
C GLU A 38 15.94 5.67 -2.96
N THR A 39 16.81 6.45 -2.35
CA THR A 39 18.26 6.30 -2.39
C THR A 39 18.77 6.16 -0.97
N LEU A 40 19.70 5.21 -0.77
CA LEU A 40 20.56 5.17 0.40
C LEU A 40 21.35 6.49 0.47
N GLU A 41 21.06 7.30 1.47
CA GLU A 41 21.87 8.48 1.79
C GLU A 41 23.03 8.06 2.71
N THR A 42 24.12 8.83 2.71
CA THR A 42 25.24 8.53 3.62
C THR A 42 24.79 8.78 5.05
N GLN A 43 24.77 7.73 5.86
CA GLN A 43 24.33 7.79 7.25
C GLN A 43 25.46 7.35 8.20
N TYR A 44 25.47 7.97 9.37
CA TYR A 44 26.36 7.63 10.47
C TYR A 44 25.52 6.94 11.55
N THR A 45 25.58 5.62 11.60
CA THR A 45 24.84 4.82 12.58
C THR A 45 25.85 4.01 13.38
N ASP A 46 25.87 4.19 14.70
CA ASP A 46 26.74 3.44 15.64
C ASP A 46 28.24 3.43 15.28
N GLY A 47 28.76 4.55 14.76
CA GLY A 47 30.16 4.69 14.35
C GLY A 47 30.53 3.97 13.05
N LYS A 48 29.57 3.35 12.36
CA LYS A 48 29.73 2.77 11.02
C LYS A 48 29.14 3.71 9.97
N VAL A 49 29.91 4.01 8.94
CA VAL A 49 29.43 4.78 7.79
C VAL A 49 28.78 3.80 6.81
N ILE A 50 27.50 4.00 6.54
CA ILE A 50 26.81 3.31 5.45
C ILE A 50 26.69 4.30 4.30
N SER A 51 27.30 3.99 3.16
CA SER A 51 27.36 4.90 2.01
C SER A 51 27.26 4.15 0.69
N PRO A 52 26.60 4.72 -0.33
CA PRO A 52 26.66 4.19 -1.69
C PRO A 52 28.06 4.33 -2.33
N PRO A 53 28.42 3.46 -3.28
CA PRO A 53 27.76 2.21 -3.62
C PRO A 53 28.06 1.13 -2.59
N MET A 54 27.01 0.45 -2.12
CA MET A 54 27.14 -0.66 -1.17
C MET A 54 27.20 -2.00 -1.92
N GLU A 55 28.08 -2.89 -1.46
CA GLU A 55 28.24 -4.23 -2.05
C GLU A 55 27.08 -5.17 -1.64
N PRO A 56 26.81 -6.24 -2.42
CA PRO A 56 25.79 -7.22 -2.07
C PRO A 56 26.05 -7.88 -0.71
N PHE A 57 24.98 -8.18 0.02
CA PHE A 57 25.00 -8.86 1.32
C PHE A 57 25.65 -8.10 2.49
N GLU A 58 25.99 -6.82 2.33
CA GLU A 58 26.51 -5.99 3.45
C GLU A 58 25.42 -5.49 4.42
N SER A 59 24.21 -5.27 3.90
CA SER A 59 23.03 -4.87 4.68
C SER A 59 21.84 -5.76 4.36
N LYS A 60 20.96 -5.96 5.36
CA LYS A 60 19.69 -6.67 5.17
C LYS A 60 18.69 -5.86 4.34
N ASP A 61 18.77 -4.53 4.39
CA ASP A 61 17.82 -3.65 3.69
C ASP A 61 18.10 -3.58 2.18
N TYR A 62 19.36 -3.79 1.78
CA TYR A 62 19.82 -3.80 0.40
C TYR A 62 20.54 -5.12 0.06
N PRO A 63 19.82 -6.25 -0.06
CA PRO A 63 20.43 -7.58 -0.18
C PRO A 63 21.37 -7.74 -1.37
N LEU A 64 21.05 -7.09 -2.50
CA LEU A 64 21.87 -7.11 -3.71
C LEU A 64 22.78 -5.90 -3.85
N GLY A 65 22.89 -5.06 -2.81
CA GLY A 65 23.67 -3.83 -2.81
C GLY A 65 22.95 -2.67 -3.51
N THR A 66 23.65 -1.54 -3.61
CA THR A 66 23.13 -0.32 -4.26
C THR A 66 23.98 0.07 -5.46
N ASP A 67 23.40 0.88 -6.34
CA ASP A 67 24.20 1.60 -7.31
C ASP A 67 24.99 2.76 -6.66
N LYS A 68 25.78 3.48 -7.48
CA LYS A 68 26.62 4.60 -7.03
C LYS A 68 25.85 5.82 -6.54
N TRP A 69 24.54 5.86 -6.74
CA TRP A 69 23.65 6.92 -6.28
C TRP A 69 22.75 6.46 -5.11
N GLY A 70 22.92 5.22 -4.65
CA GLY A 70 22.20 4.66 -3.52
C GLY A 70 20.89 3.96 -3.89
N TYR A 71 20.57 3.79 -5.18
CA TYR A 71 19.36 3.03 -5.56
C TYR A 71 19.56 1.54 -5.33
N ASP A 72 18.57 0.88 -4.73
CA ASP A 72 18.59 -0.57 -4.49
C ASP A 72 18.55 -1.36 -5.81
N LEU A 73 19.55 -2.21 -6.02
CA LEU A 73 19.64 -3.06 -7.21
C LEU A 73 18.51 -4.09 -7.27
N LEU A 74 18.09 -4.64 -6.12
CA LEU A 74 17.02 -5.65 -6.07
C LEU A 74 15.67 -5.06 -6.49
N SER A 75 15.31 -3.92 -5.90
CA SER A 75 14.09 -3.19 -6.25
C SER A 75 14.08 -2.76 -7.72
N MET A 76 15.21 -2.26 -8.25
CA MET A 76 15.31 -1.95 -9.69
C MET A 76 15.06 -3.18 -10.59
N ILE A 77 15.58 -4.36 -10.22
CA ILE A 77 15.33 -5.61 -10.97
C ILE A 77 13.85 -6.02 -10.91
N PHE A 78 13.24 -5.96 -9.73
CA PHE A 78 11.83 -6.30 -9.53
C PHE A 78 10.88 -5.40 -10.33
N HIS A 79 11.18 -4.11 -10.43
CA HIS A 79 10.45 -3.20 -11.31
C HIS A 79 10.77 -3.43 -12.79
N GLY A 80 12.01 -3.73 -13.12
CA GLY A 80 12.51 -3.87 -14.49
C GLY A 80 12.07 -5.13 -15.23
N ILE A 81 12.00 -6.27 -14.53
CA ILE A 81 11.78 -7.58 -15.14
C ILE A 81 10.44 -7.68 -15.89
N ARG A 82 9.41 -6.97 -15.41
CA ARG A 82 8.10 -6.91 -16.07
C ARG A 82 8.19 -6.29 -17.46
N TYR A 83 8.98 -5.23 -17.63
CA TYR A 83 9.14 -4.56 -18.91
C TYR A 83 9.90 -5.46 -19.88
N THR A 84 10.99 -6.09 -19.43
CA THR A 84 11.76 -7.02 -20.29
C THR A 84 10.90 -8.15 -20.83
N VAL A 85 10.15 -8.84 -19.97
CA VAL A 85 9.38 -10.02 -20.38
C VAL A 85 8.08 -9.63 -21.10
N PHE A 86 7.32 -8.66 -20.60
CA PHE A 86 6.04 -8.27 -21.21
C PHE A 86 6.23 -7.70 -22.61
N ILE A 87 7.24 -6.85 -22.81
CA ILE A 87 7.50 -6.23 -24.12
C ILE A 87 7.99 -7.28 -25.10
N ALA A 88 8.87 -8.19 -24.67
CA ALA A 88 9.31 -9.31 -25.50
C ALA A 88 8.12 -10.21 -25.91
N LEU A 89 7.20 -10.48 -24.99
CA LEU A 89 5.97 -11.24 -25.27
C LEU A 89 5.04 -10.49 -26.22
N ALA A 90 4.79 -9.20 -25.99
CA ALA A 90 3.90 -8.38 -26.83
C ALA A 90 4.40 -8.28 -28.26
N ILE A 91 5.68 -7.95 -28.46
CA ILE A 91 6.32 -7.90 -29.78
C ILE A 91 6.22 -9.25 -30.46
N THR A 92 6.54 -10.32 -29.73
CA THR A 92 6.51 -11.68 -30.27
C THR A 92 5.10 -12.12 -30.67
N LEU A 93 4.10 -11.81 -29.86
CA LEU A 93 2.71 -12.12 -30.16
C LEU A 93 2.23 -11.45 -31.45
N ILE A 94 2.46 -10.14 -31.59
CA ILE A 94 2.04 -9.37 -32.77
C ILE A 94 2.75 -9.90 -34.03
N LYS A 95 4.09 -9.99 -34.01
CA LYS A 95 4.84 -10.43 -35.19
C LYS A 95 4.55 -11.89 -35.57
N MET A 96 4.33 -12.77 -34.59
CA MET A 96 4.01 -14.18 -34.85
C MET A 96 2.60 -14.34 -35.39
N LEU A 97 1.61 -13.59 -34.89
CA LEU A 97 0.24 -13.64 -35.39
C LEU A 97 0.18 -13.20 -36.86
N VAL A 98 0.72 -12.01 -37.16
CA VAL A 98 0.69 -11.46 -38.52
C VAL A 98 1.60 -12.27 -39.45
N GLY A 99 2.83 -12.54 -39.03
CA GLY A 99 3.82 -13.25 -39.84
C GLY A 99 3.42 -14.70 -40.15
N THR A 100 2.80 -15.40 -39.20
CA THR A 100 2.33 -16.77 -39.43
C THR A 100 1.19 -16.80 -40.45
N VAL A 101 0.19 -15.91 -40.30
CA VAL A 101 -0.93 -15.86 -41.25
C VAL A 101 -0.41 -15.56 -42.66
N LEU A 102 0.38 -14.50 -42.84
CA LEU A 102 0.95 -14.15 -44.14
C LEU A 102 1.83 -15.28 -44.71
N GLY A 103 2.71 -15.87 -43.88
CA GLY A 103 3.58 -16.97 -44.30
C GLY A 103 2.81 -18.22 -44.77
N LEU A 104 1.72 -18.57 -44.10
CA LEU A 104 0.85 -19.70 -44.50
C LEU A 104 0.22 -19.46 -45.88
N TYR A 105 -0.26 -18.25 -46.15
CA TYR A 105 -0.90 -17.91 -47.43
C TYR A 105 0.12 -17.85 -48.58
N ILE A 106 1.25 -17.18 -48.36
CA ILE A 106 2.29 -17.01 -49.38
C ILE A 106 2.99 -18.34 -49.68
N GLY A 107 3.14 -19.22 -48.68
CA GLY A 107 3.77 -20.53 -48.84
C GLY A 107 3.01 -21.49 -49.76
N GLN A 108 1.74 -21.21 -50.08
CA GLN A 108 0.97 -21.99 -51.05
C GLN A 108 1.13 -21.52 -52.50
N TRP A 109 1.79 -20.38 -52.74
CA TRP A 109 1.96 -19.87 -54.10
C TRP A 109 2.83 -20.82 -54.92
N LYS A 110 2.42 -21.11 -56.16
CA LYS A 110 3.16 -21.98 -57.07
C LYS A 110 4.58 -21.46 -57.33
N ARG A 111 4.74 -20.14 -57.38
CA ARG A 111 6.01 -19.44 -57.56
C ARG A 111 6.01 -18.18 -56.70
N THR A 112 6.94 -18.08 -55.76
CA THR A 112 7.16 -16.83 -55.01
C THR A 112 7.88 -15.82 -55.92
N PRO A 113 7.45 -14.55 -55.98
CA PRO A 113 8.12 -13.53 -56.79
C PRO A 113 9.60 -13.36 -56.41
N SER A 114 10.48 -13.25 -57.40
CA SER A 114 11.93 -13.14 -57.15
C SER A 114 12.30 -11.90 -56.32
N TRP A 115 11.59 -10.79 -56.50
CA TRP A 115 11.81 -9.56 -55.73
C TRP A 115 11.52 -9.76 -54.23
N MET A 116 10.53 -10.59 -53.89
CA MET A 116 10.18 -10.88 -52.49
C MET A 116 11.28 -11.73 -51.84
N ILE A 117 11.82 -12.71 -52.56
CA ILE A 117 12.96 -13.52 -52.09
C ILE A 117 14.20 -12.63 -51.92
N ALA A 118 14.45 -11.72 -52.86
CA ALA A 118 15.55 -10.76 -52.76
C ALA A 118 15.40 -9.84 -51.54
N PHE A 119 14.18 -9.35 -51.28
CA PHE A 119 13.87 -8.54 -50.10
C PHE A 119 14.06 -9.33 -48.80
N GLU A 120 13.52 -10.55 -48.69
CA GLU A 120 13.68 -11.39 -47.48
C GLU A 120 15.16 -11.69 -47.20
N ASN A 121 15.94 -12.01 -48.24
CA ASN A 121 17.37 -12.25 -48.11
C ASN A 121 18.10 -10.98 -47.65
N ALA A 122 17.83 -9.83 -48.28
CA ALA A 122 18.42 -8.56 -47.88
C ALA A 122 18.08 -8.20 -46.43
N TRP A 123 16.82 -8.40 -46.03
CA TRP A 123 16.34 -8.13 -44.67
C TRP A 123 17.02 -9.01 -43.62
N SER A 124 17.36 -10.25 -43.97
CA SER A 124 18.01 -11.21 -43.07
C SER A 124 19.51 -10.90 -42.85
N TYR A 125 20.15 -10.16 -43.76
CA TYR A 125 21.55 -9.75 -43.62
C TYR A 125 21.72 -8.51 -42.73
N VAL A 126 20.69 -7.66 -42.62
CA VAL A 126 20.77 -6.44 -41.80
C VAL A 126 20.46 -6.80 -40.34
N PRO A 127 21.34 -6.47 -39.38
CA PRO A 127 21.01 -6.59 -37.97
C PRO A 127 19.79 -5.74 -37.60
N LEU A 128 18.69 -6.37 -37.21
CA LEU A 128 17.41 -5.67 -36.97
C LEU A 128 17.50 -4.58 -35.90
N PHE A 129 18.39 -4.72 -34.92
CA PHE A 129 18.60 -3.69 -33.90
C PHE A 129 19.10 -2.36 -34.50
N LEU A 130 19.84 -2.37 -35.62
CA LEU A 130 20.29 -1.15 -36.29
C LEU A 130 19.13 -0.39 -36.92
N ILE A 131 18.21 -1.11 -37.57
CA ILE A 131 17.00 -0.50 -38.14
C ILE A 131 16.18 0.12 -36.99
N LEU A 132 15.96 -0.66 -35.93
CA LEU A 132 15.22 -0.20 -34.76
C LEU A 132 15.91 1.01 -34.07
N TYR A 133 17.25 1.03 -34.02
CA TYR A 133 18.02 2.18 -33.52
C TYR A 133 17.71 3.46 -34.31
N PHE A 134 17.71 3.42 -35.65
CA PHE A 134 17.43 4.62 -36.45
C PHE A 134 16.01 5.17 -36.25
N PHE A 135 15.02 4.29 -36.06
CA PHE A 135 13.64 4.72 -35.76
C PHE A 135 13.47 5.23 -34.33
N MET A 136 14.15 4.63 -33.35
CA MET A 136 13.99 5.00 -31.94
C MET A 136 14.80 6.23 -31.56
N ARG A 137 15.99 6.44 -32.15
CA ARG A 137 16.91 7.53 -31.82
C ARG A 137 16.26 8.93 -31.75
N PRO A 138 15.43 9.39 -32.71
CA PRO A 138 14.87 10.74 -32.66
C PRO A 138 13.86 10.97 -31.53
N ILE A 139 13.26 9.92 -30.98
CA ILE A 139 12.15 10.03 -30.02
C ILE A 139 12.50 9.55 -28.60
N ASN A 140 13.63 8.85 -28.43
CA ASN A 140 13.94 8.12 -27.20
C ASN A 140 14.73 8.95 -26.16
N PHE A 141 15.61 9.85 -26.59
CA PHE A 141 16.46 10.63 -25.67
C PHE A 141 15.72 11.86 -25.12
N ASN A 142 15.65 11.99 -23.79
CA ASN A 142 14.99 13.10 -23.07
C ASN A 142 13.63 13.47 -23.67
N SER A 143 12.83 12.46 -23.99
CA SER A 143 11.53 12.64 -24.63
C SER A 143 10.56 13.37 -23.71
N GLN A 144 9.77 14.27 -24.28
CA GLN A 144 8.62 14.88 -23.59
C GLN A 144 7.39 13.96 -23.61
N LEU A 145 7.45 12.87 -24.38
CA LEU A 145 6.37 11.89 -24.44
C LEU A 145 6.35 11.05 -23.16
N GLU A 146 5.14 10.71 -22.71
CA GLU A 146 4.95 9.76 -21.63
C GLU A 146 5.60 8.40 -21.93
N THR A 147 6.13 7.75 -20.90
CA THR A 147 6.77 6.43 -20.99
C THR A 147 5.85 5.39 -21.66
N ASN A 148 4.56 5.40 -21.36
CA ASN A 148 3.60 4.46 -21.94
C ASN A 148 3.47 4.60 -23.47
N THR A 149 3.51 5.83 -23.98
CA THR A 149 3.48 6.13 -25.41
C THR A 149 4.75 5.63 -26.09
N LEU A 150 5.93 5.87 -25.49
CA LEU A 150 7.21 5.38 -25.99
C LEU A 150 7.27 3.84 -26.03
N LEU A 151 6.72 3.19 -25.01
CA LEU A 151 6.58 1.73 -24.99
C LEU A 151 5.70 1.22 -26.14
N GLY A 152 4.57 1.90 -26.40
CA GLY A 152 3.69 1.60 -27.52
C GLY A 152 4.40 1.71 -28.87
N TYR A 153 5.15 2.79 -29.10
CA TYR A 153 5.95 2.96 -30.31
C TYR A 153 7.03 1.90 -30.45
N PHE A 154 7.75 1.59 -29.37
CA PHE A 154 8.76 0.53 -29.39
C PHE A 154 8.14 -0.81 -29.79
N ILE A 155 7.03 -1.22 -29.17
CA ILE A 155 6.32 -2.47 -29.48
C ILE A 155 5.88 -2.49 -30.96
N LEU A 156 5.26 -1.42 -31.43
CA LEU A 156 4.74 -1.33 -32.80
C LEU A 156 5.86 -1.43 -33.84
N ILE A 157 6.89 -0.60 -33.71
CA ILE A 157 8.00 -0.50 -34.67
C ILE A 157 8.81 -1.81 -34.67
N ALA A 158 9.17 -2.34 -33.49
CA ALA A 158 9.90 -3.59 -33.38
C ALA A 158 9.12 -4.78 -33.96
N SER A 159 7.79 -4.81 -33.77
CA SER A 159 6.93 -5.82 -34.37
C SER A 159 6.93 -5.74 -35.89
N ILE A 160 6.69 -4.56 -36.46
CA ILE A 160 6.62 -4.34 -37.92
C ILE A 160 7.93 -4.75 -38.59
N ILE A 161 9.07 -4.30 -38.05
CA ILE A 161 10.40 -4.61 -38.57
C ILE A 161 10.70 -6.12 -38.54
N SER A 162 10.12 -6.85 -37.57
CA SER A 162 10.40 -8.29 -37.40
C SER A 162 9.48 -9.20 -38.22
N ILE A 163 8.32 -8.73 -38.70
CA ILE A 163 7.35 -9.55 -39.46
C ILE A 163 7.96 -10.26 -40.67
N PRO A 164 8.78 -9.62 -41.54
CA PRO A 164 9.31 -10.27 -42.74
C PRO A 164 10.09 -11.56 -42.47
N SER A 165 10.87 -11.61 -41.38
CA SER A 165 11.64 -12.80 -40.98
C SER A 165 10.72 -13.98 -40.61
N ILE A 166 9.63 -13.69 -39.89
CA ILE A 166 8.63 -14.70 -39.53
C ILE A 166 7.86 -15.17 -40.77
N VAL A 167 7.46 -14.24 -41.65
CA VAL A 167 6.81 -14.58 -42.92
C VAL A 167 7.69 -15.53 -43.72
N SER A 168 8.97 -15.22 -43.88
CA SER A 168 9.93 -16.08 -44.60
C SER A 168 10.02 -17.47 -43.97
N SER A 169 10.21 -17.55 -42.65
CA SER A 169 10.34 -18.80 -41.91
C SER A 169 9.10 -19.70 -42.02
N VAL A 170 7.90 -19.13 -41.85
CA VAL A 170 6.64 -19.88 -41.96
C VAL A 170 6.32 -20.22 -43.41
N ARG A 171 6.63 -19.33 -44.36
CA ARG A 171 6.47 -19.56 -45.80
C ARG A 171 7.29 -20.74 -46.28
N LEU A 172 8.57 -20.82 -45.90
CA LEU A 172 9.45 -21.92 -46.29
C LEU A 172 8.93 -23.27 -45.78
N LYS A 173 8.55 -23.34 -44.49
CA LYS A 173 7.94 -24.54 -43.88
C LYS A 173 6.60 -24.91 -44.52
N THR A 174 5.79 -23.92 -44.85
CA THR A 174 4.51 -24.12 -45.52
C THR A 174 4.70 -24.65 -46.94
N ALA A 175 5.64 -24.08 -47.69
CA ALA A 175 5.96 -24.52 -49.05
C ALA A 175 6.51 -25.95 -49.07
N GLU A 176 7.28 -26.34 -48.05
CA GLU A 176 7.73 -27.72 -47.86
C GLU A 176 6.55 -28.68 -47.62
N LEU A 177 5.66 -28.37 -46.67
CA LEU A 177 4.48 -29.19 -46.40
C LEU A 177 3.51 -29.22 -47.59
N ASN A 178 3.41 -28.13 -48.35
CA ASN A 178 2.53 -28.03 -49.52
C ASN A 178 2.94 -28.97 -50.68
N LYS A 179 4.18 -29.50 -50.66
CA LYS A 179 4.69 -30.52 -51.59
C LYS A 179 4.47 -31.96 -51.10
N SER A 180 3.88 -32.16 -49.92
CA SER A 180 3.63 -33.50 -49.39
C SER A 180 2.48 -34.23 -50.09
N VAL A 181 2.57 -35.56 -50.19
CA VAL A 181 1.61 -36.42 -50.90
C VAL A 181 0.19 -36.28 -50.35
N TYR A 182 0.02 -36.09 -49.04
CA TYR A 182 -1.31 -35.95 -48.43
C TYR A 182 -1.99 -34.60 -48.77
N ILE A 183 -1.21 -33.54 -48.99
CA ILE A 183 -1.73 -32.25 -49.46
C ILE A 183 -2.11 -32.34 -50.94
N GLU A 184 -1.30 -33.04 -51.76
CA GLU A 184 -1.61 -33.27 -53.16
C GLU A 184 -2.90 -34.09 -53.34
N ALA A 185 -3.06 -35.17 -52.57
CA ALA A 185 -4.30 -35.96 -52.55
C ALA A 185 -5.51 -35.13 -52.10
N ALA A 186 -5.37 -34.30 -51.05
CA ALA A 186 -6.44 -33.41 -50.60
C ALA A 186 -6.84 -32.38 -51.68
N ARG A 187 -5.86 -31.87 -52.45
CA ARG A 187 -6.10 -30.95 -53.56
C ARG A 187 -6.82 -31.64 -54.72
N ALA A 188 -6.44 -32.88 -55.07
CA ALA A 188 -7.12 -33.68 -56.09
C ALA A 188 -8.59 -33.97 -55.71
N LEU A 189 -8.89 -34.11 -54.42
CA LEU A 189 -10.25 -34.25 -53.88
C LEU A 189 -11.01 -32.91 -53.76
N GLY A 190 -10.50 -31.81 -54.32
CA GLY A 190 -11.20 -30.52 -54.38
C GLY A 190 -11.07 -29.63 -53.12
N ALA A 191 -10.07 -29.85 -52.25
CA ALA A 191 -9.87 -28.98 -51.10
C ALA A 191 -9.46 -27.54 -51.51
N SER A 192 -10.20 -26.55 -51.02
CA SER A 192 -9.88 -25.13 -51.21
C SER A 192 -8.61 -24.70 -50.45
N ARG A 193 -7.99 -23.58 -50.86
CA ARG A 193 -6.77 -23.05 -50.23
C ARG A 193 -6.91 -22.86 -48.71
N ASN A 194 -7.99 -22.22 -48.27
CA ASN A 194 -8.27 -22.00 -46.85
C ASN A 194 -8.44 -23.33 -46.08
N ARG A 195 -9.09 -24.33 -46.70
CA ARG A 195 -9.23 -25.66 -46.11
C ARG A 195 -7.88 -26.36 -45.99
N LEU A 196 -7.02 -26.26 -47.00
CA LEU A 196 -5.65 -26.78 -46.95
C LEU A 196 -4.85 -26.13 -45.82
N ILE A 197 -4.91 -24.79 -45.68
CA ILE A 197 -4.19 -24.06 -44.62
C ILE A 197 -4.64 -24.53 -43.23
N TRP A 198 -5.92 -24.32 -42.90
CA TRP A 198 -6.37 -24.44 -41.51
C TRP A 198 -6.64 -25.88 -41.06
N LYS A 199 -6.98 -26.78 -42.00
CA LYS A 199 -7.29 -28.18 -41.68
C LYS A 199 -6.09 -29.12 -41.82
N HIS A 200 -5.10 -28.78 -42.66
CA HIS A 200 -4.00 -29.68 -42.98
C HIS A 200 -2.61 -29.12 -42.66
N ILE A 201 -2.30 -27.86 -43.01
CA ILE A 201 -0.95 -27.28 -42.85
C ILE A 201 -0.74 -26.72 -41.44
N PHE A 202 -1.60 -25.80 -40.99
CA PHE A 202 -1.47 -25.15 -39.68
C PHE A 202 -1.47 -26.15 -38.51
N PRO A 203 -2.35 -27.18 -38.47
CA PRO A 203 -2.32 -28.18 -37.42
C PRO A 203 -1.00 -28.96 -37.34
N GLN A 204 -0.30 -29.11 -38.47
CA GLN A 204 1.03 -29.74 -38.52
C GLN A 204 2.14 -28.78 -38.08
N LEU A 205 2.00 -27.49 -38.37
CA LEU A 205 2.99 -26.47 -38.00
C LEU A 205 2.84 -25.95 -36.57
N LYS A 206 1.70 -26.15 -35.89
CA LYS A 206 1.42 -25.58 -34.55
C LYS A 206 2.53 -25.82 -33.53
N GLU A 207 3.15 -27.00 -33.54
CA GLU A 207 4.23 -27.38 -32.60
C GLU A 207 5.51 -26.61 -32.93
N THR A 208 5.82 -26.47 -34.22
CA THR A 208 6.96 -25.68 -34.69
C THR A 208 6.74 -24.19 -34.43
N ILE A 209 5.53 -23.68 -34.67
CA ILE A 209 5.14 -22.29 -34.39
C ILE A 209 5.26 -22.00 -32.89
N LEU A 210 4.87 -22.94 -32.02
CA LEU A 210 5.02 -22.78 -30.57
C LEU A 210 6.50 -22.71 -30.14
N VAL A 211 7.36 -23.58 -30.69
CA VAL A 211 8.80 -23.53 -30.41
C VAL A 211 9.42 -22.23 -30.95
N MET A 212 9.04 -21.83 -32.17
CA MET A 212 9.46 -20.55 -32.76
C MET A 212 9.03 -19.37 -31.90
N PHE A 213 7.79 -19.35 -31.41
CA PHE A 213 7.30 -18.29 -30.52
C PHE A 213 8.22 -18.09 -29.31
N ILE A 214 8.65 -19.18 -28.66
CA ILE A 214 9.51 -19.06 -27.47
C ILE A 214 10.93 -18.60 -27.83
N LEU A 215 11.48 -19.09 -28.95
CA LEU A 215 12.78 -18.63 -29.45
C LEU A 215 12.76 -17.14 -29.85
N GLU A 216 11.64 -16.67 -30.40
CA GLU A 216 11.48 -15.27 -30.77
C GLU A 216 11.42 -14.33 -29.55
N ILE A 217 10.94 -14.80 -28.38
CA ILE A 217 11.05 -14.04 -27.13
C ILE A 217 12.54 -13.82 -26.78
N VAL A 218 13.36 -14.87 -26.84
CA VAL A 218 14.81 -14.79 -26.57
C VAL A 218 15.48 -13.82 -27.54
N TYR A 219 15.08 -13.89 -28.82
CA TYR A 219 15.59 -12.99 -29.85
C TYR A 219 15.24 -11.52 -29.58
N VAL A 220 13.99 -11.22 -29.17
CA VAL A 220 13.60 -9.84 -28.83
C VAL A 220 14.36 -9.31 -27.62
N ILE A 221 14.53 -10.13 -26.56
CA ILE A 221 15.35 -9.74 -25.39
C ILE A 221 16.80 -9.44 -25.81
N THR A 222 17.34 -10.22 -26.75
CA THR A 222 18.69 -10.00 -27.29
C THR A 222 18.79 -8.67 -28.05
N ILE A 223 17.80 -8.33 -28.87
CA ILE A 223 17.72 -7.03 -29.56
C ILE A 223 17.67 -5.88 -28.55
N MET A 224 16.87 -6.01 -27.49
CA MET A 224 16.82 -5.01 -26.41
C MET A 224 18.19 -4.82 -25.75
N GLY A 225 18.93 -5.90 -25.51
CA GLY A 225 20.32 -5.85 -25.04
C GLY A 225 21.26 -5.12 -26.00
N GLN A 226 21.16 -5.41 -27.31
CA GLN A 226 21.97 -4.75 -28.34
C GLN A 226 21.68 -3.24 -28.42
N LEU A 227 20.42 -2.83 -28.29
CA LEU A 227 20.02 -1.43 -28.24
C LEU A 227 20.54 -0.72 -26.99
N ALA A 228 20.51 -1.40 -25.84
CA ALA A 228 21.01 -0.84 -24.60
C ALA A 228 22.52 -0.53 -24.66
N LEU A 229 23.30 -1.30 -25.44
CA LEU A 229 24.72 -1.01 -25.69
C LEU A 229 24.95 0.30 -26.46
N VAL A 230 23.97 0.72 -27.28
CA VAL A 230 24.00 1.99 -28.02
C VAL A 230 23.14 3.09 -27.37
N ASN A 231 22.88 2.96 -26.06
CA ASN A 231 22.11 3.90 -25.23
C ASN A 231 20.65 4.11 -25.69
N ILE A 232 20.03 3.13 -26.34
CA ILE A 232 18.59 3.14 -26.60
C ILE A 232 17.93 2.18 -25.62
N PHE A 233 17.24 2.74 -24.63
CA PHE A 233 16.50 1.97 -23.64
C PHE A 233 15.02 1.91 -23.94
N VAL A 234 14.37 0.88 -23.42
CA VAL A 234 12.95 0.65 -23.66
C VAL A 234 12.14 1.60 -22.78
N GLY A 235 11.22 2.35 -23.40
CA GLY A 235 10.39 3.35 -22.71
C GLY A 235 11.08 4.70 -22.45
N GLY A 236 12.31 4.90 -22.94
CA GLY A 236 12.98 6.20 -22.92
C GLY A 236 14.36 6.17 -22.27
N THR A 237 15.22 7.08 -22.74
CA THR A 237 16.58 7.25 -22.25
C THR A 237 16.72 8.65 -21.66
N LEU A 238 16.95 8.70 -20.35
CA LEU A 238 17.23 9.94 -19.64
C LEU A 238 18.72 10.26 -19.75
N VAL A 239 19.04 11.41 -20.31
CA VAL A 239 20.41 11.93 -20.43
C VAL A 239 20.60 13.06 -19.44
N ARG A 240 21.60 12.94 -18.58
CA ARG A 240 22.14 14.08 -17.82
C ARG A 240 23.46 14.49 -18.43
N PHE A 241 23.71 15.80 -18.51
CA PHE A 241 24.88 16.35 -19.21
C PHE A 241 26.05 16.68 -18.28
N ASP A 242 25.86 16.59 -16.97
CA ASP A 242 26.88 16.89 -15.97
C ASP A 242 26.81 15.91 -14.78
N PRO A 243 27.57 14.80 -14.81
CA PRO A 243 28.35 14.26 -15.94
C PRO A 243 27.45 13.64 -17.03
N LEU A 244 28.00 13.42 -18.23
CA LEU A 244 27.26 12.75 -19.32
C LEU A 244 26.93 11.30 -18.95
N ILE A 245 25.66 11.03 -18.63
CA ILE A 245 25.16 9.70 -18.26
C ILE A 245 23.83 9.40 -18.95
N TYR A 246 23.63 8.13 -19.29
CA TYR A 246 22.43 7.59 -19.90
C TYR A 246 21.75 6.63 -18.93
N LEU A 247 20.51 6.91 -18.55
CA LEU A 247 19.75 6.12 -17.60
C LEU A 247 18.50 5.56 -18.25
N SER A 248 18.19 4.30 -17.97
CA SER A 248 16.88 3.74 -18.35
C SER A 248 15.79 4.34 -17.47
N VAL A 249 14.69 4.75 -18.11
CA VAL A 249 13.48 5.22 -17.43
C VAL A 249 12.69 4.05 -16.86
N THR A 250 12.55 2.95 -17.61
CA THR A 250 11.74 1.78 -17.19
C THR A 250 12.49 0.79 -16.32
N LYS A 251 13.82 0.96 -16.18
CA LYS A 251 14.71 0.05 -15.46
C LYS A 251 14.66 -1.39 -15.99
N GLU A 252 14.29 -1.59 -17.25
CA GLU A 252 14.27 -2.93 -17.85
C GLU A 252 15.67 -3.57 -17.77
N LEU A 253 15.74 -4.91 -17.66
CA LEU A 253 16.99 -5.62 -17.38
C LEU A 253 18.12 -5.28 -18.37
N SER A 254 17.81 -5.20 -19.67
CA SER A 254 18.78 -4.77 -20.69
C SER A 254 19.24 -3.32 -20.49
N GLY A 255 18.34 -2.43 -20.08
CA GLY A 255 18.64 -1.04 -19.77
C GLY A 255 19.54 -0.90 -18.54
N LEU A 256 19.28 -1.66 -17.48
CA LEU A 256 20.15 -1.72 -16.29
C LEU A 256 21.57 -2.19 -16.63
N VAL A 257 21.69 -3.21 -17.47
CA VAL A 257 23.01 -3.68 -17.96
C VAL A 257 23.66 -2.60 -18.83
N GLY A 258 22.91 -1.99 -19.75
CA GLY A 258 23.43 -0.98 -20.66
C GLY A 258 23.93 0.28 -19.96
N GLN A 259 23.20 0.79 -18.97
CA GLN A 259 23.60 1.98 -18.19
C GLN A 259 24.81 1.69 -17.28
N ALA A 260 24.94 0.46 -16.76
CA ALA A 260 26.01 0.05 -15.86
C ALA A 260 27.28 -0.47 -16.56
N ARG A 261 27.33 -0.48 -17.89
CA ARG A 261 28.44 -1.12 -18.64
C ARG A 261 29.86 -0.61 -18.27
N LEU A 262 29.98 0.65 -17.85
CA LEU A 262 31.26 1.23 -17.45
C LEU A 262 31.72 0.78 -16.06
N ASN A 263 30.82 0.23 -15.24
CA ASN A 263 31.13 -0.35 -13.92
C ASN A 263 31.95 -1.64 -14.01
N ILE A 264 32.23 -2.14 -15.21
CA ILE A 264 33.23 -3.21 -15.39
C ILE A 264 34.62 -2.80 -14.89
N TYR A 265 34.91 -1.49 -14.86
CA TYR A 265 36.17 -0.92 -14.37
C TYR A 265 36.11 -0.51 -12.88
N GLY A 266 34.98 -0.71 -12.19
CA GLY A 266 34.81 -0.37 -10.77
C GLY A 266 33.36 -0.51 -10.26
N ASN A 267 33.17 -0.99 -9.03
CA ASN A 267 31.87 -1.36 -8.45
C ASN A 267 31.13 -2.36 -9.35
N THR A 268 31.75 -3.53 -9.57
CA THR A 268 31.36 -4.48 -10.61
C THR A 268 29.97 -5.09 -10.38
N HIS A 269 29.50 -5.16 -9.14
CA HIS A 269 28.18 -5.68 -8.79
C HIS A 269 27.05 -4.92 -9.48
N ILE A 270 27.19 -3.60 -9.67
CA ILE A 270 26.20 -2.75 -10.36
C ILE A 270 25.90 -3.27 -11.78
N LEU A 271 26.91 -3.84 -12.46
CA LEU A 271 26.74 -4.46 -13.77
C LEU A 271 26.39 -5.95 -13.69
N ILE A 272 27.13 -6.70 -12.86
CA ILE A 272 27.05 -8.17 -12.81
C ILE A 272 25.67 -8.64 -12.34
N VAL A 273 25.09 -7.98 -11.33
CA VAL A 273 23.80 -8.35 -10.75
C VAL A 273 22.67 -8.33 -11.80
N PRO A 274 22.38 -7.21 -12.49
CA PRO A 274 21.35 -7.21 -13.54
C PRO A 274 21.72 -8.08 -14.75
N LEU A 275 23.01 -8.24 -15.06
CA LEU A 275 23.47 -9.10 -16.16
C LEU A 275 23.16 -10.58 -15.89
N ILE A 276 23.39 -11.07 -14.67
CA ILE A 276 23.06 -12.45 -14.27
C ILE A 276 21.57 -12.70 -14.44
N VAL A 277 20.72 -11.75 -14.01
CA VAL A 277 19.26 -11.89 -14.14
C VAL A 277 18.82 -11.88 -15.60
N LEU A 278 19.42 -11.04 -16.45
CA LEU A 278 19.17 -11.02 -17.89
C LEU A 278 19.57 -12.35 -18.57
N LEU A 279 20.75 -12.89 -18.22
CA LEU A 279 21.22 -14.18 -18.72
C LEU A 279 20.32 -15.33 -18.24
N PHE A 280 19.96 -15.34 -16.96
CA PHE A 280 19.02 -16.31 -16.41
C PHE A 280 17.67 -16.27 -17.14
N THR A 281 17.18 -15.08 -17.47
CA THR A 281 15.93 -14.88 -18.23
C THR A 281 16.02 -15.53 -19.62
N THR A 282 17.08 -15.21 -20.38
CA THR A 282 17.27 -15.76 -21.74
C THR A 282 17.50 -17.27 -21.75
N ILE A 283 18.28 -17.81 -20.81
CA ILE A 283 18.51 -19.25 -20.64
C ILE A 283 17.21 -19.97 -20.30
N SER A 284 16.37 -19.41 -19.43
CA SER A 284 15.10 -20.02 -19.02
C SER A 284 14.15 -20.24 -20.20
N PHE A 285 13.95 -19.22 -21.04
CA PHE A 285 13.13 -19.35 -22.25
C PHE A 285 13.77 -20.28 -23.29
N SER A 286 15.10 -20.26 -23.44
CA SER A 286 15.83 -21.17 -24.33
C SER A 286 15.70 -22.64 -23.91
N LEU A 287 15.80 -22.94 -22.61
CA LEU A 287 15.58 -24.27 -22.05
C LEU A 287 14.15 -24.75 -22.29
N LEU A 288 13.15 -23.88 -22.11
CA LEU A 288 11.75 -24.19 -22.39
C LEU A 288 11.55 -24.52 -23.88
N ALA A 289 12.11 -23.73 -24.80
CA ALA A 289 12.03 -23.97 -26.24
C ALA A 289 12.66 -25.32 -26.62
N ASN A 290 13.87 -25.60 -26.12
CA ASN A 290 14.58 -26.85 -26.36
C ASN A 290 13.83 -28.05 -25.77
N GLY A 291 13.29 -27.90 -24.55
CA GLY A 291 12.46 -28.91 -23.91
C GLY A 291 11.22 -29.26 -24.73
N LEU A 292 10.48 -28.24 -25.22
CA LEU A 292 9.31 -28.46 -26.07
C LEU A 292 9.68 -29.12 -27.40
N LYS A 293 10.77 -28.66 -28.04
CA LYS A 293 11.30 -29.28 -29.26
C LYS A 293 11.61 -30.76 -29.07
N ASN A 294 12.32 -31.13 -28.00
CA ASN A 294 12.65 -32.51 -27.67
C ASN A 294 11.40 -33.37 -27.44
N ARG A 295 10.38 -32.81 -26.76
CA ARG A 295 9.10 -33.49 -26.52
C ARG A 295 8.39 -33.79 -27.84
N PHE A 296 8.26 -32.78 -28.71
CA PHE A 296 7.59 -32.94 -30.01
C PHE A 296 8.32 -33.94 -30.90
N GLN A 297 9.65 -33.86 -31.01
CA GLN A 297 10.45 -34.81 -31.78
C GLN A 297 10.31 -36.27 -31.28
N SER A 298 10.19 -36.46 -29.97
CA SER A 298 10.01 -37.80 -29.39
C SER A 298 8.69 -38.48 -29.77
N ASN A 299 7.65 -37.70 -30.10
CA ASN A 299 6.36 -38.22 -30.57
C ASN A 299 6.46 -38.74 -32.00
N TYR A 300 7.21 -38.06 -32.87
CA TYR A 300 7.40 -38.45 -34.28
C TYR A 300 8.39 -39.61 -34.46
N ALA A 301 9.39 -39.73 -33.59
CA ALA A 301 10.36 -40.83 -33.62
C ALA A 301 9.76 -42.21 -33.25
N ARG A 302 8.51 -42.26 -32.75
CA ARG A 302 7.81 -43.50 -32.39
C ARG A 302 7.15 -44.23 -33.57
N THR A 303 7.21 -43.66 -34.78
CA THR A 303 6.69 -44.28 -36.01
C THR A 303 7.80 -44.41 -37.07
N PRO A 304 8.60 -45.47 -37.07
CA PRO A 304 9.48 -45.77 -38.20
C PRO A 304 8.64 -46.39 -39.32
N TRP A 305 8.27 -45.64 -40.36
CA TRP A 305 7.64 -46.20 -41.56
C TRP A 305 8.66 -46.69 -42.60
N ILE A 306 9.85 -47.11 -42.17
CA ILE A 306 10.76 -47.87 -43.03
C ILE A 306 10.30 -49.34 -42.98
N LYS A 307 9.81 -49.84 -44.13
CA LYS A 307 9.43 -51.24 -44.35
C LYS A 307 10.63 -52.16 -44.13
N ILE A 308 10.81 -52.65 -42.91
CA ILE A 308 11.50 -53.93 -42.68
C ILE A 308 10.37 -54.96 -42.61
N GLY A 309 10.39 -55.98 -43.46
CA GLY A 309 9.30 -56.92 -43.78
C GLY A 309 8.69 -57.76 -42.65
N GLN A 310 8.46 -57.19 -41.47
CA GLN A 310 7.61 -57.74 -40.44
C GLN A 310 6.29 -56.95 -40.45
N VAL A 311 5.21 -57.61 -40.87
CA VAL A 311 3.86 -57.09 -40.71
C VAL A 311 3.64 -56.92 -39.20
N PRO A 312 3.46 -55.70 -38.67
CA PRO A 312 3.12 -55.57 -37.27
C PRO A 312 1.74 -56.22 -37.09
N ARG A 313 1.66 -57.28 -36.30
CA ARG A 313 0.38 -57.77 -35.76
C ARG A 313 -0.19 -56.69 -34.85
N MET A 314 -0.85 -55.70 -35.44
CA MET A 314 -1.69 -54.78 -34.68
C MET A 314 -2.84 -55.61 -34.11
N LYS A 315 -2.84 -55.85 -32.79
CA LYS A 315 -4.06 -56.26 -32.11
C LYS A 315 -5.07 -55.12 -32.29
N PRO A 316 -6.21 -55.31 -32.96
CA PRO A 316 -7.22 -54.28 -33.07
C PRO A 316 -7.73 -53.96 -31.67
N VAL A 317 -7.37 -52.80 -31.12
CA VAL A 317 -8.05 -52.26 -29.95
C VAL A 317 -9.35 -51.66 -30.48
N ARG A 318 -10.43 -52.45 -30.48
CA ARG A 318 -11.78 -51.89 -30.63
C ARG A 318 -11.97 -50.88 -29.50
N LYS A 319 -11.99 -49.58 -29.83
CA LYS A 319 -12.56 -48.58 -28.93
C LYS A 319 -14.03 -48.99 -28.72
N GLN A 320 -14.35 -49.53 -27.55
CA GLN A 320 -15.74 -49.73 -27.17
C GLN A 320 -16.39 -48.35 -27.03
N PHE A 321 -17.21 -47.97 -28.01
CA PHE A 321 -18.11 -46.84 -27.86
C PHE A 321 -19.18 -47.25 -26.84
N GLY A 322 -19.09 -46.71 -25.63
CA GLY A 322 -20.01 -47.04 -24.52
C GLY A 322 -19.37 -46.99 -23.12
N GLU A 323 -18.04 -47.04 -23.00
CA GLU A 323 -17.40 -46.82 -21.69
C GLU A 323 -17.47 -45.34 -21.31
N LYS A 324 -18.22 -45.03 -20.23
CA LYS A 324 -18.12 -43.74 -19.54
C LYS A 324 -16.65 -43.49 -19.23
N SER A 325 -16.11 -42.40 -19.74
CA SER A 325 -14.73 -41.95 -19.53
C SER A 325 -14.37 -42.05 -18.04
N LYS A 326 -13.69 -43.13 -17.62
CA LYS A 326 -13.06 -43.19 -16.30
C LYS A 326 -12.05 -42.06 -16.24
N PHE A 327 -12.12 -41.27 -15.17
CA PHE A 327 -11.26 -40.12 -14.90
C PHE A 327 -9.79 -40.54 -15.10
N ARG A 328 -9.19 -40.15 -16.22
CA ARG A 328 -7.77 -40.43 -16.47
C ARG A 328 -6.97 -39.47 -15.61
N SER A 329 -6.27 -40.00 -14.61
CA SER A 329 -5.31 -39.23 -13.82
C SER A 329 -4.38 -38.47 -14.78
N PRO A 330 -4.10 -37.17 -14.54
CA PRO A 330 -3.23 -36.42 -15.42
C PRO A 330 -1.85 -37.11 -15.50
N SER A 331 -1.25 -37.17 -16.68
CA SER A 331 0.13 -37.66 -16.84
C SER A 331 1.10 -36.81 -16.00
N GLY A 332 2.28 -37.33 -15.65
CA GLY A 332 3.25 -36.62 -14.79
C GLY A 332 3.55 -35.17 -15.22
N GLU A 333 3.60 -34.89 -16.52
CA GLU A 333 3.77 -33.53 -17.06
C GLU A 333 2.57 -32.60 -16.78
N LYS A 334 1.34 -33.12 -16.84
CA LYS A 334 0.12 -32.34 -16.55
C LYS A 334 -0.03 -32.09 -15.05
N LEU A 335 0.36 -33.06 -14.22
CA LEU A 335 0.42 -32.90 -12.77
C LEU A 335 1.45 -31.82 -12.39
N ALA A 336 2.66 -31.88 -12.94
CA ALA A 336 3.69 -30.86 -12.69
C ALA A 336 3.23 -29.45 -13.07
N PHE A 337 2.57 -29.30 -14.23
CA PHE A 337 2.01 -28.02 -14.66
C PHE A 337 0.91 -27.51 -13.72
N LEU A 338 0.00 -28.40 -13.27
CA LEU A 338 -1.06 -28.04 -12.33
C LEU A 338 -0.49 -27.63 -10.96
N SER A 339 0.49 -28.36 -10.44
CA SER A 339 1.19 -28.02 -9.20
C SER A 339 1.83 -26.63 -9.29
N LEU A 340 2.42 -26.29 -10.43
CA LEU A 340 3.03 -24.98 -10.64
C LEU A 340 1.99 -23.86 -10.66
N ILE A 341 0.85 -24.07 -11.31
CA ILE A 341 -0.27 -23.10 -11.27
C ILE A 341 -0.73 -22.88 -9.83
N ILE A 342 -0.88 -23.94 -9.04
CA ILE A 342 -1.30 -23.84 -7.63
C ILE A 342 -0.27 -23.05 -6.82
N VAL A 343 1.03 -23.33 -6.99
CA VAL A 343 2.10 -22.58 -6.31
C VAL A 343 2.10 -21.11 -6.73
N PHE A 344 1.92 -20.83 -8.02
CA PHE A 344 1.87 -19.47 -8.54
C PHE A 344 0.69 -18.68 -7.96
N ILE A 345 -0.51 -19.27 -7.96
CA ILE A 345 -1.71 -18.64 -7.39
C ILE A 345 -1.52 -18.46 -5.88
N GLY A 346 -1.07 -19.48 -5.16
CA GLY A 346 -0.85 -19.41 -3.72
C GLY A 346 0.17 -18.35 -3.32
N ALA A 347 1.33 -18.30 -3.99
CA ALA A 347 2.34 -17.27 -3.75
C ALA A 347 1.84 -15.87 -4.13
N GLY A 348 1.07 -15.74 -5.20
CA GLY A 348 0.52 -14.47 -5.64
C GLY A 348 -0.52 -13.92 -4.68
N THR A 349 -1.41 -14.80 -4.20
CA THR A 349 -2.36 -14.46 -3.14
C THR A 349 -1.64 -14.09 -1.85
N TYR A 350 -0.57 -14.81 -1.47
CA TYR A 350 0.23 -14.46 -0.29
C TYR A 350 0.83 -13.05 -0.41
N VAL A 351 1.51 -12.73 -1.52
CA VAL A 351 2.08 -11.39 -1.74
C VAL A 351 1.00 -10.31 -1.72
N TYR A 352 -0.13 -10.54 -2.38
CA TYR A 352 -1.24 -9.59 -2.39
C TYR A 352 -1.81 -9.34 -0.99
N LEU A 353 -2.02 -10.39 -0.20
CA LEU A 353 -2.56 -10.28 1.16
C LEU A 353 -1.56 -9.69 2.16
N THR A 354 -0.25 -9.76 1.88
CA THR A 354 0.81 -9.30 2.80
C THR A 354 1.36 -7.92 2.46
N LYS A 355 1.16 -7.40 1.25
CA LYS A 355 1.67 -6.07 0.86
C LYS A 355 1.24 -4.94 1.81
N ASP A 356 -0.03 -4.93 2.21
CA ASP A 356 -0.55 -3.89 3.11
C ASP A 356 -0.27 -4.17 4.59
N SER A 357 0.34 -5.31 4.91
CA SER A 357 0.65 -5.69 6.30
C SER A 357 1.93 -5.06 6.85
N ASP A 358 2.80 -4.54 5.98
CA ASP A 358 4.07 -3.89 6.34
C ASP A 358 4.03 -2.36 6.23
N VAL A 359 2.87 -1.76 5.95
CA VAL A 359 2.70 -0.30 5.91
C VAL A 359 2.24 0.22 7.27
N GLY A 360 2.89 1.26 7.76
CA GLY A 360 2.64 1.85 9.08
C GLY A 360 3.38 1.15 10.22
N VAL A 361 3.31 1.75 11.41
CA VAL A 361 3.97 1.22 12.61
C VAL A 361 3.28 -0.05 13.08
N LYS A 362 4.08 -1.09 13.37
CA LYS A 362 3.56 -2.39 13.81
C LYS A 362 3.19 -2.37 15.28
N ASN A 363 1.91 -2.59 15.58
CA ASN A 363 1.44 -2.87 16.94
C ASN A 363 1.12 -4.36 17.16
N PHE A 364 1.65 -4.89 18.26
CA PHE A 364 1.51 -6.29 18.64
C PHE A 364 0.49 -6.55 19.75
N SER A 365 -0.14 -5.51 20.30
CA SER A 365 -1.32 -5.68 21.14
C SER A 365 -2.61 -5.54 20.32
N LYS A 366 -3.74 -6.01 20.87
CA LYS A 366 -5.08 -5.73 20.33
C LYS A 366 -6.13 -5.96 21.40
N ALA A 367 -7.13 -5.07 21.45
CA ALA A 367 -8.25 -5.15 22.38
C ALA A 367 -9.61 -5.14 21.66
N ALA A 368 -10.62 -5.67 22.34
CA ALA A 368 -12.04 -5.43 22.07
C ALA A 368 -12.78 -5.36 23.41
N TYR A 369 -13.73 -4.43 23.51
CA TYR A 369 -14.35 -4.04 24.77
C TYR A 369 -15.85 -4.33 24.78
N GLU A 370 -16.30 -5.01 25.83
CA GLU A 370 -17.69 -5.11 26.23
C GLU A 370 -17.85 -4.43 27.58
N MET A 371 -18.65 -3.36 27.64
CA MET A 371 -18.71 -2.47 28.78
C MET A 371 -20.15 -2.34 29.28
N GLN A 372 -20.30 -2.25 30.58
CA GLN A 372 -21.54 -1.91 31.27
C GLN A 372 -21.30 -0.61 32.04
N LEU A 373 -22.21 0.36 31.89
CA LEU A 373 -22.16 1.66 32.52
C LEU A 373 -23.52 1.99 33.13
N GLU A 374 -23.61 2.02 34.44
CA GLU A 374 -24.81 2.45 35.17
C GLU A 374 -24.51 3.72 35.96
N MET A 375 -25.39 4.73 35.87
CA MET A 375 -25.31 5.95 36.68
C MET A 375 -26.50 6.00 37.64
N ASP A 376 -26.24 6.27 38.92
CA ASP A 376 -27.28 6.48 39.93
C ASP A 376 -27.81 7.94 39.94
N GLU A 377 -28.81 8.22 40.77
CA GLU A 377 -29.41 9.56 40.92
C GLU A 377 -28.43 10.60 41.51
N ASN A 378 -27.33 10.16 42.14
CA ASN A 378 -26.30 11.02 42.73
C ASN A 378 -25.17 11.34 41.73
N GLY A 379 -25.17 10.71 40.55
CA GLY A 379 -24.09 10.84 39.56
C GLY A 379 -22.87 9.95 39.86
N GLU A 380 -23.05 8.89 40.64
CA GLU A 380 -22.06 7.83 40.83
C GLU A 380 -22.22 6.77 39.73
N PHE A 381 -21.10 6.42 39.10
CA PHE A 381 -21.07 5.44 38.01
C PHE A 381 -20.57 4.10 38.52
N ASP A 382 -21.36 3.05 38.29
CA ASP A 382 -20.96 1.66 38.47
C ASP A 382 -20.65 1.01 37.11
N THR A 383 -19.48 0.41 36.99
CA THR A 383 -18.97 -0.07 35.70
C THR A 383 -18.34 -1.44 35.76
N ALA A 384 -18.58 -2.20 34.70
CA ALA A 384 -17.92 -3.48 34.45
C ALA A 384 -17.41 -3.52 33.01
N VAL A 385 -16.10 -3.70 32.85
CA VAL A 385 -15.43 -3.70 31.54
C VAL A 385 -14.79 -5.06 31.31
N THR A 386 -15.22 -5.75 30.26
CA THR A 386 -14.61 -7.00 29.77
C THR A 386 -13.81 -6.71 28.51
N ILE A 387 -12.51 -6.99 28.57
CA ILE A 387 -11.51 -6.70 27.53
C ILE A 387 -10.99 -8.01 26.98
N GLN A 388 -11.22 -8.26 25.69
CA GLN A 388 -10.58 -9.36 24.97
C GLN A 388 -9.23 -8.88 24.43
N VAL A 389 -8.16 -9.30 25.10
CA VAL A 389 -6.78 -8.96 24.76
C VAL A 389 -6.17 -10.05 23.90
N LYS A 390 -5.47 -9.67 22.81
CA LYS A 390 -4.72 -10.58 21.95
C LYS A 390 -3.26 -10.13 21.83
N ASN A 391 -2.35 -11.04 22.17
CA ASN A 391 -0.91 -10.90 21.92
C ASN A 391 -0.59 -11.37 20.48
N LYS A 392 -0.04 -10.48 19.66
CA LYS A 392 0.46 -10.77 18.31
C LYS A 392 1.99 -10.76 18.21
N SER A 393 2.69 -10.44 19.30
CA SER A 393 4.16 -10.49 19.36
C SER A 393 4.64 -11.93 19.47
N ASP A 394 5.93 -12.14 19.28
CA ASP A 394 6.57 -13.42 19.61
C ASP A 394 6.84 -13.55 21.12
N ASP A 395 6.88 -12.43 21.84
CA ASP A 395 7.13 -12.35 23.28
C ASP A 395 5.97 -12.92 24.10
N ASP A 396 6.31 -13.44 25.28
CA ASP A 396 5.35 -13.78 26.33
C ASP A 396 5.23 -12.60 27.28
N TRP A 397 4.01 -12.33 27.78
CA TRP A 397 3.77 -11.17 28.65
C TRP A 397 3.64 -11.60 30.10
N ASP A 398 4.39 -10.94 30.98
CA ASP A 398 4.28 -11.10 32.44
C ASP A 398 3.14 -10.26 33.04
N GLU A 399 2.82 -9.12 32.41
CA GLU A 399 1.79 -8.19 32.84
C GLU A 399 1.08 -7.56 31.64
N LEU A 400 -0.16 -7.15 31.85
CA LEU A 400 -0.93 -6.32 30.93
C LEU A 400 -0.94 -4.88 31.47
N VAL A 401 -0.65 -3.91 30.60
CA VAL A 401 -0.55 -2.50 30.98
C VAL A 401 -1.66 -1.70 30.31
N PHE A 402 -2.42 -0.97 31.13
CA PHE A 402 -3.54 -0.15 30.71
C PHE A 402 -3.35 1.31 31.15
N TYR A 403 -3.76 2.23 30.30
CA TYR A 403 -4.13 3.59 30.70
C TYR A 403 -5.45 3.55 31.47
N PHE A 404 -5.51 4.21 32.63
CA PHE A 404 -6.70 4.36 33.45
C PHE A 404 -6.76 5.78 34.02
N ILE A 405 -7.18 6.71 33.15
CA ILE A 405 -7.13 8.16 33.38
C ILE A 405 -7.96 8.62 34.60
N PRO A 406 -9.13 8.04 34.95
CA PRO A 406 -9.93 8.50 36.09
C PRO A 406 -9.15 8.58 37.42
N ASN A 407 -8.13 7.73 37.60
CA ASN A 407 -7.36 7.68 38.84
C ASN A 407 -6.37 8.85 39.02
N VAL A 408 -6.03 9.59 37.95
CA VAL A 408 -5.17 10.79 38.04
C VAL A 408 -5.85 11.92 38.80
N PHE A 409 -7.18 12.00 38.70
CA PHE A 409 -7.96 13.10 39.29
C PHE A 409 -8.31 12.88 40.76
N LYS A 410 -7.75 11.86 41.44
CA LYS A 410 -7.96 11.63 42.87
C LYS A 410 -7.43 12.78 43.73
N GLU A 411 -8.01 12.93 44.91
CA GLU A 411 -7.60 13.93 45.90
C GLU A 411 -6.09 13.81 46.21
N GLY A 412 -5.38 14.94 46.17
CA GLY A 412 -3.92 15.00 46.34
C GLY A 412 -3.09 14.81 45.07
N HIS A 413 -3.71 14.51 43.92
CA HIS A 413 -3.01 14.27 42.64
C HIS A 413 -3.55 15.07 41.44
N ALA A 414 -4.65 15.81 41.59
CA ALA A 414 -5.24 16.58 40.49
C ALA A 414 -4.32 17.73 40.03
N PHE A 415 -4.31 17.99 38.71
CA PHE A 415 -3.61 19.13 38.12
C PHE A 415 -4.13 20.45 38.69
N GLU A 416 -3.30 21.50 38.75
CA GLU A 416 -3.70 22.82 39.28
C GLU A 416 -4.92 23.42 38.56
N SER A 417 -5.16 23.00 37.31
CA SER A 417 -6.28 23.41 36.46
C SER A 417 -7.62 22.77 36.84
N VAL A 418 -7.62 21.68 37.61
CA VAL A 418 -8.81 20.89 37.95
C VAL A 418 -9.35 21.32 39.30
N LYS A 419 -10.66 21.59 39.37
CA LYS A 419 -11.33 21.78 40.66
C LYS A 419 -11.94 20.44 41.12
N GLY A 420 -12.08 20.27 42.43
CA GLY A 420 -12.59 19.02 43.00
C GLY A 420 -11.68 17.81 42.79
N SER A 421 -12.24 16.61 42.94
CA SER A 421 -11.52 15.35 42.75
C SER A 421 -12.44 14.25 42.24
N ALA A 422 -11.86 13.30 41.51
CA ALA A 422 -12.53 12.06 41.17
C ALA A 422 -12.48 11.09 42.35
N LYS A 423 -13.55 10.30 42.49
CA LYS A 423 -13.52 9.08 43.31
C LYS A 423 -13.37 7.91 42.36
N VAL A 424 -12.49 6.97 42.69
CA VAL A 424 -12.38 5.69 41.98
C VAL A 424 -12.17 4.59 43.01
N LYS A 425 -13.02 3.57 42.95
CA LYS A 425 -12.94 2.38 43.79
C LYS A 425 -12.99 1.13 42.91
N MET A 426 -11.86 0.46 42.80
CA MET A 426 -11.76 -0.85 42.15
C MET A 426 -12.46 -1.91 43.01
N LYS A 427 -13.35 -2.71 42.42
CA LYS A 427 -14.08 -3.80 43.08
C LYS A 427 -13.37 -5.13 42.88
N GLU A 428 -13.23 -5.55 41.63
CA GLU A 428 -12.72 -6.85 41.25
C GLU A 428 -12.01 -6.79 39.90
N ILE A 429 -10.90 -7.52 39.78
CA ILE A 429 -10.16 -7.72 38.54
C ILE A 429 -9.92 -9.21 38.35
N GLU A 430 -10.35 -9.72 37.19
CA GLU A 430 -10.17 -11.11 36.80
C GLU A 430 -9.45 -11.22 35.46
N VAL A 431 -8.63 -12.25 35.30
CA VAL A 431 -8.05 -12.67 34.03
C VAL A 431 -8.48 -14.11 33.77
N ASN A 432 -9.19 -14.32 32.66
CA ASN A 432 -9.75 -15.60 32.23
C ASN A 432 -10.65 -16.27 33.30
N GLY A 433 -11.34 -15.46 34.11
CA GLY A 433 -12.23 -15.91 35.19
C GLY A 433 -11.52 -16.25 36.51
N GLU A 434 -10.21 -16.00 36.62
CA GLU A 434 -9.46 -16.11 37.87
C GLU A 434 -9.09 -14.71 38.38
N LYS A 435 -9.22 -14.47 39.70
CA LYS A 435 -8.84 -13.21 40.32
C LYS A 435 -7.35 -12.92 40.09
N ALA A 436 -7.02 -11.69 39.68
CA ALA A 436 -5.66 -11.28 39.37
C ALA A 436 -5.15 -10.18 40.30
N ASP A 437 -3.85 -10.23 40.60
CA ASP A 437 -3.16 -9.15 41.29
C ASP A 437 -2.97 -7.96 40.35
N TYR A 438 -3.09 -6.75 40.89
CA TYR A 438 -2.96 -5.52 40.11
C TYR A 438 -2.29 -4.41 40.92
N SER A 439 -1.69 -3.45 40.21
CA SER A 439 -1.26 -2.17 40.77
C SER A 439 -1.91 -1.03 39.98
N LEU A 440 -2.42 -0.03 40.69
CA LEU A 440 -2.99 1.18 40.11
C LEU A 440 -2.27 2.39 40.67
N GLU A 441 -1.37 2.97 39.87
CA GLU A 441 -0.55 4.12 40.25
C GLU A 441 -0.76 5.23 39.21
N LYS A 442 -1.14 6.44 39.66
CA LYS A 442 -1.52 7.57 38.78
C LYS A 442 -2.55 7.15 37.71
N ASP A 443 -2.15 7.09 36.45
CA ASP A 443 -2.96 6.70 35.29
C ASP A 443 -2.65 5.27 34.79
N THR A 444 -1.81 4.52 35.50
CA THR A 444 -1.29 3.23 35.03
C THR A 444 -1.88 2.10 35.85
N LEU A 445 -2.71 1.27 35.19
CA LEU A 445 -3.21 0.02 35.73
C LEU A 445 -2.40 -1.13 35.15
N LYS A 446 -1.67 -1.84 36.01
CA LYS A 446 -0.96 -3.07 35.64
C LYS A 446 -1.67 -4.27 36.23
N ILE A 447 -1.88 -5.31 35.42
CA ILE A 447 -2.52 -6.56 35.83
C ILE A 447 -1.53 -7.69 35.59
N VAL A 448 -1.16 -8.40 36.66
CA VAL A 448 -0.16 -9.47 36.62
C VAL A 448 -0.77 -10.72 35.98
N LEU A 449 -0.08 -11.31 35.00
CA LEU A 449 -0.49 -12.55 34.36
C LEU A 449 0.07 -13.76 35.14
N PRO A 450 -0.79 -14.71 35.58
CA PRO A 450 -0.32 -15.95 36.20
C PRO A 450 0.61 -16.76 35.29
N ASN A 451 1.59 -17.49 35.85
CA ASN A 451 2.61 -18.22 35.08
C ASN A 451 2.05 -19.18 34.02
N ASN A 452 0.91 -19.83 34.28
CA ASN A 452 0.22 -20.72 33.33
C ASN A 452 -0.50 -19.97 32.19
N MET A 453 -0.50 -18.64 32.21
CA MET A 453 -1.18 -17.80 31.23
C MET A 453 -0.22 -16.96 30.38
N LYS A 454 1.05 -16.79 30.78
CA LYS A 454 2.02 -15.92 30.08
C LYS A 454 2.23 -16.26 28.60
N GLU A 455 2.26 -17.54 28.28
CA GLU A 455 2.42 -18.06 26.91
C GLU A 455 1.13 -18.02 26.07
N LYS A 456 -0.02 -17.67 26.68
CA LYS A 456 -1.30 -17.63 25.97
C LYS A 456 -1.34 -16.40 25.06
N ARG A 457 -1.73 -16.61 23.80
CA ARG A 457 -1.90 -15.51 22.83
C ARG A 457 -3.20 -14.71 23.02
N LYS A 458 -4.07 -15.10 23.96
CA LYS A 458 -5.38 -14.46 24.20
C LYS A 458 -5.73 -14.47 25.69
N HIS A 459 -6.29 -13.36 26.16
CA HIS A 459 -6.79 -13.18 27.52
C HIS A 459 -8.13 -12.46 27.51
N THR A 460 -8.99 -12.81 28.46
CA THR A 460 -10.19 -12.05 28.80
C THR A 460 -9.97 -11.39 30.15
N VAL A 461 -9.89 -10.07 30.18
CA VAL A 461 -9.71 -9.28 31.40
C VAL A 461 -11.04 -8.68 31.79
N LYS A 462 -11.49 -8.85 33.03
CA LYS A 462 -12.68 -8.20 33.57
C LYS A 462 -12.24 -7.22 34.66
N VAL A 463 -12.72 -5.98 34.59
CA VAL A 463 -12.43 -4.92 35.56
C VAL A 463 -13.76 -4.32 36.01
N GLU A 464 -14.05 -4.40 37.30
CA GLU A 464 -15.24 -3.79 37.92
C GLU A 464 -14.82 -2.65 38.84
N TYR A 465 -15.44 -1.48 38.69
CA TYR A 465 -15.09 -0.29 39.46
C TYR A 465 -16.23 0.73 39.51
N GLU A 466 -16.24 1.50 40.59
CA GLU A 466 -17.09 2.69 40.79
C GLU A 466 -16.27 3.96 40.56
N PHE A 467 -16.87 4.99 39.98
CA PHE A 467 -16.24 6.31 39.91
C PHE A 467 -17.23 7.50 39.91
N THR A 468 -16.69 8.67 40.26
CA THR A 468 -17.34 9.98 40.01
C THR A 468 -16.34 10.91 39.32
N PRO A 469 -16.73 11.63 38.25
CA PRO A 469 -15.88 12.65 37.64
C PRO A 469 -15.65 13.86 38.58
N PRO A 470 -14.52 14.59 38.45
CA PRO A 470 -14.27 15.83 39.18
C PRO A 470 -15.12 16.99 38.64
N GLU A 471 -15.47 17.96 39.48
CA GLU A 471 -16.15 19.20 39.07
C GLU A 471 -15.19 20.14 38.32
N GLN A 472 -15.49 20.54 37.08
CA GLN A 472 -14.53 21.33 36.28
C GLN A 472 -13.19 20.61 36.03
N GLY A 473 -13.27 19.30 35.77
CA GLY A 473 -12.14 18.52 35.25
C GLY A 473 -11.76 18.90 33.82
N VAL A 474 -10.61 18.38 33.36
CA VAL A 474 -10.18 18.49 31.96
C VAL A 474 -10.48 17.17 31.25
N ARG A 475 -11.33 17.20 30.21
CA ARG A 475 -11.83 16.06 29.42
C ARG A 475 -12.73 15.07 30.18
N PHE A 476 -12.27 14.55 31.32
CA PHE A 476 -13.04 13.74 32.25
C PHE A 476 -13.60 14.62 33.37
N SER A 477 -14.87 15.00 33.29
CA SER A 477 -15.41 16.09 34.10
C SER A 477 -16.92 16.02 34.34
N LYS A 478 -17.36 16.73 35.39
CA LYS A 478 -18.75 17.08 35.64
C LYS A 478 -18.93 18.59 35.51
N GLU A 479 -19.85 19.01 34.66
CA GLU A 479 -20.24 20.42 34.43
C GLU A 479 -21.72 20.62 34.76
N LYS A 480 -21.99 21.18 35.94
CA LYS A 480 -23.35 21.28 36.50
C LYS A 480 -24.02 19.89 36.55
N ASP A 481 -25.04 19.67 35.71
CA ASP A 481 -25.76 18.40 35.58
C ASP A 481 -25.25 17.52 34.43
N ASN A 482 -24.25 17.96 33.66
CA ASN A 482 -23.68 17.19 32.55
C ASN A 482 -22.39 16.47 32.96
N TYR A 483 -22.16 15.28 32.42
CA TYR A 483 -20.97 14.46 32.68
C TYR A 483 -20.28 14.13 31.36
N TYR A 484 -18.97 14.40 31.29
CA TYR A 484 -18.12 14.12 30.14
C TYR A 484 -17.11 13.06 30.52
N LEU A 485 -17.25 11.89 29.90
CA LEU A 485 -16.50 10.68 30.22
C LEU A 485 -15.48 10.43 29.11
N ALA A 486 -14.39 11.20 29.12
CA ALA A 486 -13.22 10.91 28.30
C ALA A 486 -12.34 9.86 28.99
N GLN A 487 -11.83 8.91 28.21
CA GLN A 487 -10.90 7.85 28.66
C GLN A 487 -11.29 7.18 30.01
N TRP A 488 -12.60 6.99 30.25
CA TRP A 488 -13.19 6.58 31.53
C TRP A 488 -13.00 5.09 31.88
N TYR A 489 -12.38 4.32 30.99
CA TYR A 489 -12.21 2.88 31.08
C TYR A 489 -10.74 2.47 30.95
N PRO A 490 -10.35 1.27 31.40
CA PRO A 490 -8.99 0.77 31.21
C PRO A 490 -8.71 0.56 29.72
N MET A 491 -7.82 1.37 29.15
CA MET A 491 -7.45 1.31 27.73
C MET A 491 -6.11 0.58 27.58
N LEU A 492 -6.08 -0.50 26.81
CA LEU A 492 -4.87 -1.29 26.61
C LEU A 492 -3.81 -0.47 25.85
N ALA A 493 -2.63 -0.32 26.44
CA ALA A 493 -1.49 0.32 25.79
C ALA A 493 -1.03 -0.47 24.55
N THR A 494 -0.40 0.19 23.59
CA THR A 494 0.23 -0.52 22.47
C THR A 494 1.45 -1.31 22.94
N TYR A 495 1.78 -2.40 22.26
CA TYR A 495 3.02 -3.16 22.50
C TYR A 495 3.84 -3.13 21.21
N GLN A 496 4.94 -2.40 21.25
CA GLN A 496 5.80 -2.13 20.10
C GLN A 496 7.27 -2.30 20.51
N ASN A 497 8.11 -2.83 19.62
CA ASN A 497 9.54 -2.99 19.86
C ASN A 497 9.91 -3.72 21.17
N GLY A 498 9.13 -4.74 21.55
CA GLY A 498 9.38 -5.54 22.75
C GLY A 498 9.07 -4.85 24.08
N LYS A 499 8.29 -3.75 24.07
CA LYS A 499 7.85 -3.05 25.28
C LYS A 499 6.43 -2.50 25.15
N TRP A 500 5.78 -2.27 26.29
CA TRP A 500 4.54 -1.49 26.37
C TRP A 500 4.83 -0.01 26.10
N ASN A 501 4.08 0.62 25.21
CA ASN A 501 4.12 2.06 25.00
C ASN A 501 3.14 2.73 25.97
N LYS A 502 3.64 3.11 27.15
CA LYS A 502 2.86 3.72 28.22
C LYS A 502 3.64 4.88 28.81
N GLU A 503 3.14 6.09 28.58
CA GLU A 503 3.68 7.34 29.10
C GLU A 503 2.72 7.97 30.11
N ASP A 504 3.22 8.84 30.99
CA ASP A 504 2.40 9.53 32.02
C ASP A 504 1.39 10.50 31.37
N TYR A 505 0.13 10.42 31.79
CA TYR A 505 -0.90 11.39 31.40
C TYR A 505 -0.55 12.80 31.88
N SER A 506 -0.63 13.78 30.97
CA SER A 506 -0.44 15.20 31.29
C SER A 506 -1.66 16.05 30.91
N ASP A 507 -1.82 17.17 31.61
CA ASP A 507 -2.81 18.19 31.23
C ASP A 507 -2.37 18.97 29.98
N GLY A 508 -3.36 19.43 29.19
CA GLY A 508 -3.19 20.33 28.05
C GLY A 508 -3.00 19.70 26.67
N VAL A 509 -2.51 18.46 26.58
CA VAL A 509 -2.22 17.77 25.31
C VAL A 509 -2.49 16.28 25.45
N GLU A 510 -2.70 15.58 24.33
CA GLU A 510 -2.98 14.15 24.35
C GLU A 510 -1.70 13.34 24.53
N THR A 511 -1.73 12.38 25.46
CA THR A 511 -0.53 11.68 25.95
C THR A 511 -0.72 10.16 26.07
N TYR A 512 -1.79 9.63 25.50
CA TYR A 512 -2.07 8.21 25.49
C TYR A 512 -1.85 7.58 24.12
N HIS A 513 -1.45 6.31 24.10
CA HIS A 513 -1.22 5.58 22.86
C HIS A 513 -1.92 4.22 22.88
N VAL A 514 -2.97 4.12 22.06
CA VAL A 514 -3.87 2.96 21.98
C VAL A 514 -4.17 2.60 20.53
N ASP A 515 -4.37 1.31 20.25
CA ASP A 515 -4.73 0.77 18.93
C ASP A 515 -6.24 0.83 18.66
N PHE A 516 -6.62 0.65 17.39
CA PHE A 516 -8.01 0.52 17.00
C PHE A 516 -8.69 -0.69 17.65
N ALA A 517 -9.83 -0.44 18.30
CA ALA A 517 -10.62 -1.43 18.99
C ALA A 517 -12.10 -1.41 18.56
N ASN A 518 -12.82 -2.45 18.98
CA ASN A 518 -14.26 -2.54 18.85
C ASN A 518 -14.91 -2.39 20.21
N TYR A 519 -16.04 -1.70 20.28
CA TYR A 519 -16.71 -1.35 21.51
C TYR A 519 -18.20 -1.74 21.45
N ARG A 520 -18.68 -2.38 22.52
CA ARG A 520 -20.11 -2.55 22.82
C ARG A 520 -20.34 -2.03 24.24
N VAL A 521 -21.13 -0.98 24.37
CA VAL A 521 -21.47 -0.40 25.68
C VAL A 521 -22.94 -0.60 25.94
N GLU A 522 -23.25 -1.26 27.04
CA GLU A 522 -24.59 -1.33 27.62
C GLU A 522 -24.69 -0.28 28.71
N TYR A 523 -25.69 0.60 28.61
CA TYR A 523 -25.80 1.75 29.50
C TYR A 523 -27.18 1.81 30.16
N LYS A 524 -27.21 2.36 31.38
CA LYS A 524 -28.41 2.68 32.14
C LYS A 524 -28.20 3.97 32.92
N LEU A 525 -29.07 4.94 32.70
CA LEU A 525 -28.99 6.30 33.25
C LEU A 525 -30.32 6.62 33.96
N PRO A 526 -30.34 7.60 34.88
CA PRO A 526 -31.57 8.13 35.45
C PRO A 526 -32.48 8.76 34.39
N GLU A 527 -33.76 8.91 34.72
CA GLU A 527 -34.71 9.57 33.81
C GLU A 527 -34.33 11.05 33.58
N GLY A 528 -34.54 11.54 32.35
CA GLY A 528 -34.20 12.91 31.95
C GLY A 528 -32.79 13.09 31.37
N TYR A 529 -31.91 12.09 31.49
CA TYR A 529 -30.59 12.12 30.86
C TYR A 529 -30.61 11.58 29.43
N THR A 530 -29.71 12.13 28.60
CA THR A 530 -29.45 11.70 27.23
C THR A 530 -28.00 11.25 27.10
N LEU A 531 -27.78 10.15 26.37
CA LEU A 531 -26.47 9.66 26.00
C LEU A 531 -26.05 10.27 24.65
N ILE A 532 -24.85 10.85 24.60
CA ILE A 532 -24.13 11.21 23.38
C ILE A 532 -22.84 10.41 23.38
N SER A 533 -22.49 9.70 22.30
CA SER A 533 -21.32 8.82 22.32
C SER A 533 -20.64 8.65 20.96
N SER A 534 -19.43 8.10 20.99
CA SER A 534 -18.66 7.66 19.82
C SER A 534 -19.30 6.51 19.03
N ALA A 535 -20.60 6.22 19.17
CA ALA A 535 -21.25 5.10 18.51
C ALA A 535 -21.62 5.40 17.05
N GLU A 536 -21.75 4.36 16.23
CA GLU A 536 -22.26 4.52 14.86
C GLU A 536 -23.65 5.17 14.81
N LYS A 537 -24.44 4.96 15.86
CA LYS A 537 -25.78 5.49 16.02
C LYS A 537 -26.15 5.50 17.49
N ASP A 538 -26.43 6.70 17.97
CA ASP A 538 -26.91 6.92 19.32
C ASP A 538 -28.42 6.69 19.47
N PRO A 539 -28.89 6.49 20.71
CA PRO A 539 -30.30 6.50 21.02
C PRO A 539 -30.96 7.85 20.71
N LYS A 540 -32.30 7.86 20.70
CA LYS A 540 -33.05 9.12 20.71
C LYS A 540 -32.87 9.81 22.07
N PRO A 541 -32.89 11.16 22.11
CA PRO A 541 -32.87 11.92 23.35
C PRO A 541 -33.93 11.45 24.36
N GLY A 542 -33.55 11.40 25.64
CA GLY A 542 -34.40 10.91 26.74
C GLY A 542 -34.53 9.39 26.87
N VAL A 543 -33.96 8.59 25.94
CA VAL A 543 -33.82 7.15 26.15
C VAL A 543 -32.64 6.90 27.09
N ASN A 544 -32.95 6.45 28.30
CA ASN A 544 -31.99 6.33 29.40
C ASN A 544 -31.38 4.92 29.56
N LYS A 545 -31.73 3.95 28.72
CA LYS A 545 -31.10 2.63 28.74
C LYS A 545 -31.01 1.99 27.36
N GLY A 546 -29.95 1.23 27.12
CA GLY A 546 -29.80 0.49 25.86
C GLY A 546 -28.40 -0.02 25.61
N THR A 547 -28.09 -0.24 24.34
CA THR A 547 -26.75 -0.66 23.91
C THR A 547 -26.31 0.14 22.71
N VAL A 548 -25.09 0.67 22.76
CA VAL A 548 -24.42 1.34 21.66
C VAL A 548 -23.15 0.58 21.25
N LYS A 549 -22.73 0.74 19.99
CA LYS A 549 -21.59 0.00 19.42
C LYS A 549 -20.80 0.87 18.45
N MET A 550 -19.49 0.66 18.42
CA MET A 550 -18.57 1.22 17.43
C MET A 550 -17.48 0.21 17.09
N LYS A 551 -16.92 0.28 15.89
CA LYS A 551 -15.86 -0.62 15.44
C LYS A 551 -14.71 0.17 14.84
N LYS A 552 -13.49 -0.32 15.06
CA LYS A 552 -12.25 0.25 14.54
C LYS A 552 -12.10 1.75 14.86
N VAL A 553 -12.25 2.10 16.13
CA VAL A 553 -11.95 3.45 16.64
C VAL A 553 -10.90 3.37 17.72
N ARG A 554 -10.17 4.47 17.96
CA ARG A 554 -9.05 4.50 18.90
C ARG A 554 -9.53 4.51 20.34
N ASP A 555 -10.45 5.39 20.69
CA ASP A 555 -11.10 5.45 21.99
C ASP A 555 -12.64 5.51 21.85
N PHE A 556 -13.33 5.61 22.99
CA PHE A 556 -14.79 5.61 23.05
C PHE A 556 -15.27 6.61 24.10
N PHE A 557 -15.76 7.75 23.62
CA PHE A 557 -16.25 8.84 24.44
C PHE A 557 -17.74 8.71 24.74
N ILE A 558 -18.14 9.14 25.93
CA ILE A 558 -19.54 9.27 26.35
C ILE A 558 -19.73 10.63 27.01
N ALA A 559 -20.77 11.36 26.61
CA ALA A 559 -21.35 12.43 27.40
C ALA A 559 -22.75 12.04 27.86
N VAL A 560 -23.03 12.28 29.14
CA VAL A 560 -24.36 12.11 29.76
C VAL A 560 -24.87 13.50 30.06
N THR A 561 -25.86 13.94 29.30
CA THR A 561 -26.32 15.34 29.33
C THR A 561 -27.78 15.47 29.69
N LYS A 562 -28.13 16.62 30.25
CA LYS A 562 -29.48 17.00 30.64
C LYS A 562 -29.83 18.35 30.01
N ASP A 563 -31.08 18.48 29.58
CA ASP A 563 -31.67 19.74 29.08
C ASP A 563 -30.83 20.47 28.01
N MET A 564 -30.28 19.72 27.04
CA MET A 564 -29.59 20.29 25.87
C MET A 564 -30.48 20.35 24.64
N ASP A 565 -30.42 21.48 23.93
CA ASP A 565 -31.07 21.67 22.64
C ASP A 565 -30.31 20.90 21.56
N ILE A 566 -31.04 20.36 20.58
CA ILE A 566 -30.49 19.50 19.52
C ILE A 566 -30.87 20.06 18.16
N HIS A 567 -29.84 20.29 17.34
CA HIS A 567 -29.99 20.73 15.97
C HIS A 567 -29.31 19.73 15.04
N GLU A 568 -29.93 19.44 13.90
CA GLU A 568 -29.48 18.36 13.03
C GLU A 568 -29.32 18.83 11.58
N THR A 569 -28.33 18.27 10.90
CA THR A 569 -28.15 18.41 9.45
C THR A 569 -27.58 17.12 8.87
N THR A 570 -27.37 17.09 7.56
CA THR A 570 -26.84 15.92 6.86
C THR A 570 -25.77 16.37 5.88
N ALA A 571 -24.59 15.77 6.01
CA ALA A 571 -23.46 15.94 5.11
C ALA A 571 -23.59 14.99 3.90
N ASN A 572 -22.53 14.90 3.09
CA ASN A 572 -22.50 13.96 1.96
C ASN A 572 -22.65 12.50 2.44
N ASP A 573 -23.05 11.62 1.51
CA ASP A 573 -23.27 10.17 1.75
C ASP A 573 -24.29 9.83 2.86
N GLY A 574 -25.11 10.81 3.28
CA GLY A 574 -26.15 10.61 4.28
C GLY A 574 -25.63 10.59 5.73
N VAL A 575 -24.41 11.07 5.97
CA VAL A 575 -23.85 11.18 7.33
C VAL A 575 -24.61 12.24 8.13
N LYS A 576 -25.15 11.84 9.28
CA LYS A 576 -25.92 12.73 10.15
C LYS A 576 -24.99 13.55 11.04
N ILE A 577 -25.15 14.87 11.05
CA ILE A 577 -24.48 15.74 12.01
C ILE A 577 -25.52 16.20 13.03
N ARG A 578 -25.27 15.96 14.33
CA ARG A 578 -26.11 16.47 15.42
C ARG A 578 -25.30 17.41 16.30
N LEU A 579 -25.84 18.57 16.58
CA LEU A 579 -25.22 19.58 17.44
C LEU A 579 -26.06 19.72 18.70
N PHE A 580 -25.41 19.51 19.85
CA PHE A 580 -25.97 19.61 21.19
C PHE A 580 -25.46 20.87 21.85
N THR A 581 -26.35 21.71 22.39
CA THR A 581 -25.96 23.01 22.93
C THR A 581 -26.92 23.50 24.00
N LYS A 582 -26.50 24.53 24.75
CA LYS A 582 -27.38 25.30 25.64
C LYS A 582 -27.69 26.66 25.02
N SER A 583 -28.77 27.30 25.47
CA SER A 583 -29.17 28.64 25.01
C SER A 583 -28.48 29.79 25.77
N ASP A 584 -27.34 29.54 26.44
CA ASP A 584 -26.67 30.48 27.35
C ASP A 584 -25.39 31.14 26.78
N HIS A 585 -25.21 31.11 25.46
CA HIS A 585 -24.12 31.78 24.75
C HIS A 585 -24.61 32.52 23.50
N ASP A 586 -23.76 33.37 22.91
CA ASP A 586 -24.09 34.30 21.82
C ASP A 586 -23.84 33.73 20.41
N LYS A 587 -23.48 32.44 20.31
CA LYS A 587 -23.10 31.79 19.04
C LYS A 587 -24.33 31.46 18.21
N LYS A 588 -24.23 31.69 16.90
CA LYS A 588 -25.26 31.32 15.93
C LYS A 588 -25.16 29.83 15.61
N ILE A 589 -26.16 29.07 16.03
CA ILE A 589 -26.18 27.61 15.87
C ILE A 589 -26.24 27.21 14.40
N ASP A 590 -27.07 27.89 13.60
CA ASP A 590 -27.19 27.63 12.15
C ASP A 590 -25.86 27.83 11.42
N ASP A 591 -25.08 28.85 11.79
CA ASP A 591 -23.75 29.09 11.20
C ASP A 591 -22.77 27.98 11.58
N SER A 592 -22.84 27.49 12.83
CA SER A 592 -21.98 26.39 13.32
C SER A 592 -22.32 25.07 12.62
N LEU A 593 -23.62 24.77 12.44
CA LEU A 593 -24.08 23.61 11.68
C LEU A 593 -23.72 23.68 10.20
N ALA A 594 -23.88 24.85 9.57
CA ALA A 594 -23.52 25.06 8.18
C ALA A 594 -22.02 24.86 7.96
N LEU A 595 -21.19 25.40 8.88
CA LEU A 595 -19.74 25.23 8.84
C LEU A 595 -19.34 23.76 9.01
N ALA A 596 -19.89 23.06 10.00
CA ALA A 596 -19.60 21.64 10.22
C ALA A 596 -20.01 20.77 9.01
N LYS A 597 -21.21 21.03 8.45
CA LYS A 597 -21.65 20.36 7.22
C LYS A 597 -20.71 20.63 6.06
N GLY A 598 -20.31 21.90 5.87
CA GLY A 598 -19.36 22.31 4.83
C GLY A 598 -18.03 21.57 4.96
N ALA A 599 -17.43 21.59 6.14
CA ALA A 599 -16.16 20.95 6.44
C ALA A 599 -16.20 19.44 6.19
N LEU A 600 -17.15 18.73 6.81
CA LEU A 600 -17.24 17.28 6.65
C LEU A 600 -17.52 16.88 5.19
N SER A 601 -18.45 17.57 4.52
CA SER A 601 -18.79 17.28 3.12
C SER A 601 -17.60 17.52 2.18
N PHE A 602 -16.81 18.56 2.45
CA PHE A 602 -15.59 18.86 1.70
C PHE A 602 -14.52 17.77 1.89
N TYR A 603 -14.27 17.34 3.14
CA TYR A 603 -13.32 16.26 3.39
C TYR A 603 -13.79 14.91 2.81
N GLN A 604 -15.09 14.63 2.83
CA GLN A 604 -15.67 13.47 2.15
C GLN A 604 -15.38 13.48 0.65
N GLU A 605 -15.51 14.64 0.00
CA GLU A 605 -15.26 14.78 -1.43
C GLU A 605 -13.77 14.75 -1.78
N LYS A 606 -12.93 15.46 -1.00
CA LYS A 606 -11.54 15.73 -1.37
C LYS A 606 -10.51 14.79 -0.75
N ILE A 607 -10.78 14.23 0.42
CA ILE A 607 -9.85 13.34 1.13
C ILE A 607 -10.31 11.89 0.99
N GLY A 608 -11.54 11.57 1.38
CA GLY A 608 -12.10 10.23 1.28
C GLY A 608 -13.36 10.05 2.11
N ALA A 609 -14.03 8.91 1.98
CA ALA A 609 -15.27 8.65 2.70
C ALA A 609 -15.05 8.68 4.23
N TYR A 610 -15.92 9.40 4.93
CA TYR A 610 -15.98 9.40 6.39
C TYR A 610 -16.42 7.99 6.88
N PRO A 611 -15.70 7.37 7.83
CA PRO A 611 -15.92 5.97 8.21
C PRO A 611 -17.21 5.71 9.00
N HIS A 612 -17.87 6.75 9.51
CA HIS A 612 -19.01 6.63 10.42
C HIS A 612 -20.30 7.20 9.81
N LYS A 613 -21.45 6.84 10.38
CA LYS A 613 -22.77 7.29 9.91
C LYS A 613 -23.24 8.57 10.60
N GLN A 614 -22.57 8.96 11.67
CA GLN A 614 -22.93 10.07 12.53
C GLN A 614 -21.67 10.79 12.98
N LEU A 615 -21.79 12.10 13.15
CA LEU A 615 -20.83 12.96 13.84
C LEU A 615 -21.62 13.87 14.79
N ASP A 616 -21.26 13.85 16.07
CA ASP A 616 -21.89 14.71 17.06
C ASP A 616 -20.97 15.86 17.44
N ILE A 617 -21.56 17.02 17.68
CA ILE A 617 -20.87 18.24 18.09
C ILE A 617 -21.49 18.68 19.40
N ILE A 618 -20.68 18.79 20.46
CA ILE A 618 -21.14 19.26 21.76
C ILE A 618 -20.58 20.66 21.99
N LEU A 619 -21.48 21.64 22.08
CA LEU A 619 -21.18 23.00 22.47
C LEU A 619 -21.49 23.16 23.97
N ASP A 620 -20.46 23.05 24.81
CA ASP A 620 -20.57 23.28 26.25
C ASP A 620 -19.21 23.75 26.82
N ASN A 621 -19.16 23.98 28.12
CA ASN A 621 -17.94 24.32 28.82
C ASN A 621 -16.95 23.14 28.80
N GLY A 622 -15.69 23.39 28.46
CA GLY A 622 -14.65 22.35 28.39
C GLY A 622 -13.57 22.64 27.33
N PRO A 623 -12.61 21.71 27.14
CA PRO A 623 -11.61 21.79 26.08
C PRO A 623 -12.20 21.46 24.70
N PHE A 624 -11.49 21.89 23.65
CA PHE A 624 -11.73 21.45 22.28
C PHE A 624 -11.12 20.05 22.11
N MET A 625 -11.91 19.08 21.64
CA MET A 625 -11.47 17.67 21.54
C MET A 625 -12.14 16.93 20.38
N GLU A 626 -11.46 15.89 19.90
CA GLU A 626 -11.63 15.21 18.63
C GLU A 626 -11.99 13.72 18.72
N TYR A 627 -12.75 13.31 19.74
CA TYR A 627 -13.10 11.89 19.90
C TYR A 627 -13.73 11.29 18.62
N PRO A 628 -13.51 10.01 18.30
CA PRO A 628 -14.10 9.37 17.13
C PRO A 628 -15.63 9.50 17.15
N GLY A 629 -16.19 10.17 16.15
CA GLY A 629 -17.62 10.43 16.04
C GLY A 629 -18.18 11.54 16.94
N VAL A 630 -17.39 12.16 17.82
CA VAL A 630 -17.84 13.23 18.72
C VAL A 630 -16.77 14.31 18.88
N VAL A 631 -17.12 15.55 18.55
CA VAL A 631 -16.25 16.71 18.79
C VAL A 631 -16.82 17.62 19.87
N THR A 632 -15.97 18.14 20.76
CA THR A 632 -16.37 19.11 21.78
C THR A 632 -15.79 20.47 21.45
N ILE A 633 -16.59 21.53 21.57
CA ILE A 633 -16.20 22.89 21.24
C ILE A 633 -16.71 23.81 22.34
N ASN A 634 -15.86 24.72 22.84
CA ASN A 634 -16.27 25.70 23.83
C ASN A 634 -16.95 26.91 23.15
N PRO A 635 -18.26 27.14 23.34
CA PRO A 635 -18.96 28.25 22.68
C PRO A 635 -18.77 29.60 23.38
N TYR A 636 -18.17 29.63 24.57
CA TYR A 636 -18.03 30.85 25.39
C TYR A 636 -16.79 31.68 25.05
N ILE A 637 -15.92 31.20 24.15
CA ILE A 637 -14.78 31.97 23.67
C ILE A 637 -15.23 33.20 22.87
N GLN A 638 -14.49 34.31 23.03
CA GLN A 638 -14.81 35.57 22.36
C GLN A 638 -14.27 35.64 20.93
N ASP A 639 -13.15 34.96 20.64
CA ASP A 639 -12.55 34.96 19.32
C ASP A 639 -13.37 34.08 18.36
N MET A 640 -14.16 34.75 17.52
CA MET A 640 -15.00 34.09 16.52
C MET A 640 -14.22 33.39 15.41
N ASN A 641 -13.01 33.85 15.08
CA ASN A 641 -12.18 33.19 14.07
C ASN A 641 -11.60 31.89 14.63
N PHE A 642 -11.10 31.93 15.87
CA PHE A 642 -10.63 30.73 16.56
C PHE A 642 -11.77 29.73 16.79
N TYR A 643 -12.97 30.18 17.20
CA TYR A 643 -14.15 29.34 17.34
C TYR A 643 -14.51 28.58 16.06
N ARG A 644 -14.60 29.31 14.94
CA ARG A 644 -14.90 28.70 13.62
C ARG A 644 -13.80 27.75 13.20
N THR A 645 -12.53 28.12 13.41
CA THR A 645 -11.39 27.27 13.03
C THR A 645 -11.38 25.98 13.84
N SER A 646 -11.65 26.06 15.15
CA SER A 646 -11.68 24.90 16.04
C SER A 646 -12.74 23.88 15.59
N ILE A 647 -13.94 24.32 15.21
CA ILE A 647 -14.96 23.40 14.65
C ILE A 647 -14.41 22.62 13.45
N VAL A 648 -13.73 23.29 12.52
CA VAL A 648 -13.16 22.64 11.34
C VAL A 648 -11.99 21.72 11.72
N HIS A 649 -11.16 22.14 12.67
CA HIS A 649 -10.00 21.39 13.18
C HIS A 649 -10.41 20.06 13.82
N GLU A 650 -11.36 20.09 14.76
CA GLU A 650 -11.84 18.85 15.39
C GLU A 650 -12.52 17.90 14.39
N ILE A 651 -13.15 18.45 13.34
CA ILE A 651 -13.74 17.64 12.25
C ILE A 651 -12.64 17.03 11.37
N ALA A 652 -11.55 17.75 11.11
CA ALA A 652 -10.41 17.24 10.36
C ALA A 652 -9.71 16.09 11.11
N HIS A 653 -9.68 16.12 12.45
CA HIS A 653 -9.12 15.03 13.26
C HIS A 653 -9.87 13.70 13.08
N GLN A 654 -11.13 13.75 12.64
CA GLN A 654 -11.86 12.53 12.30
C GLN A 654 -11.18 11.70 11.19
N TYR A 655 -10.33 12.34 10.38
CA TYR A 655 -9.50 11.69 9.37
C TYR A 655 -8.08 11.42 9.89
N PHE A 656 -7.43 12.44 10.46
CA PHE A 656 -6.06 12.37 10.98
C PHE A 656 -6.10 12.37 12.51
N TYR A 657 -5.73 11.25 13.14
CA TYR A 657 -6.16 10.77 14.46
C TYR A 657 -7.22 9.66 14.35
N GLY A 658 -8.44 10.01 13.92
CA GLY A 658 -9.59 9.12 13.98
C GLY A 658 -9.48 7.89 13.09
N VAL A 659 -8.78 8.01 11.95
CA VAL A 659 -8.62 6.91 10.97
C VAL A 659 -7.17 6.65 10.63
N VAL A 660 -6.36 7.70 10.45
CA VAL A 660 -4.91 7.59 10.35
C VAL A 660 -4.36 7.83 11.76
N ALA A 661 -3.93 6.76 12.43
CA ALA A 661 -3.46 6.84 13.81
C ALA A 661 -2.01 7.34 13.88
N ASN A 662 -1.61 7.78 15.06
CA ASN A 662 -0.27 8.25 15.39
C ASN A 662 0.01 8.01 16.89
N ASP A 663 1.27 8.11 17.31
CA ASP A 663 1.63 8.21 18.71
C ASP A 663 1.61 9.68 19.14
N GLN A 664 0.56 10.10 19.84
CA GLN A 664 0.34 11.51 20.18
C GLN A 664 1.38 12.06 21.14
N TYR A 665 1.99 11.19 21.94
CA TYR A 665 3.02 11.59 22.88
C TYR A 665 4.36 11.82 22.19
N ASN A 666 4.78 10.89 21.33
CA ASN A 666 6.10 10.94 20.69
C ASN A 666 6.10 11.68 19.34
N GLU A 667 4.97 11.66 18.64
CA GLU A 667 4.80 12.09 17.24
C GLU A 667 3.63 13.09 17.11
N GLY A 668 3.35 13.89 18.15
CA GLY A 668 2.18 14.78 18.22
C GLY A 668 2.04 15.78 17.07
N TRP A 669 3.14 16.10 16.36
CA TRP A 669 3.07 16.96 15.16
C TRP A 669 2.38 16.27 13.97
N ILE A 670 2.41 14.93 13.88
CA ILE A 670 1.70 14.18 12.83
C ILE A 670 0.20 14.32 13.02
N ASP A 671 -0.24 14.32 14.28
CA ASP A 671 -1.62 14.59 14.61
C ASP A 671 -1.97 16.05 14.27
N GLU A 672 -1.38 16.96 15.02
CA GLU A 672 -1.82 18.35 15.06
C GLU A 672 -1.40 19.15 13.83
N GLY A 673 -0.22 18.86 13.29
CA GLY A 673 0.32 19.57 12.13
C GLY A 673 -0.35 19.21 10.81
N ILE A 674 -0.71 17.93 10.63
CA ILE A 674 -1.46 17.47 9.45
C ILE A 674 -2.91 17.94 9.56
N THR A 675 -3.51 17.85 10.74
CA THR A 675 -4.87 18.35 10.99
C THR A 675 -4.94 19.86 10.78
N GLU A 676 -4.06 20.66 11.36
CA GLU A 676 -4.01 22.14 11.16
C GLU A 676 -3.79 22.50 9.67
N PHE A 677 -3.03 21.69 8.94
CA PHE A 677 -2.89 21.85 7.48
C PHE A 677 -4.20 21.57 6.75
N ALA A 678 -4.90 20.48 7.07
CA ALA A 678 -6.21 20.16 6.50
C ALA A 678 -7.28 21.22 6.85
N THR A 679 -7.23 21.77 8.05
CA THR A 679 -8.06 22.89 8.52
C THR A 679 -7.82 24.14 7.69
N SER A 680 -6.55 24.55 7.55
CA SER A 680 -6.17 25.70 6.72
C SER A 680 -6.58 25.49 5.26
N MET A 681 -6.46 24.26 4.75
CA MET A 681 -6.86 23.91 3.39
C MET A 681 -8.37 23.97 3.16
N TYR A 682 -9.21 23.68 4.15
CA TYR A 682 -10.66 23.91 4.05
C TYR A 682 -10.96 25.39 3.78
N PHE A 683 -10.40 26.29 4.59
CA PHE A 683 -10.62 27.73 4.40
C PHE A 683 -10.01 28.24 3.08
N TYR A 684 -8.88 27.70 2.67
CA TYR A 684 -8.21 28.11 1.43
C TYR A 684 -8.90 27.58 0.16
N ALA A 685 -9.34 26.32 0.15
CA ALA A 685 -9.85 25.63 -1.04
C ALA A 685 -11.39 25.59 -1.11
N ALA A 686 -12.10 25.35 0.00
CA ALA A 686 -13.56 25.34 0.01
C ALA A 686 -14.15 26.75 0.16
N GLU A 687 -13.73 27.50 1.19
CA GLU A 687 -14.25 28.86 1.45
C GLU A 687 -13.58 29.93 0.58
N ASN A 688 -12.58 29.53 -0.22
CA ASN A 688 -11.84 30.40 -1.13
C ASN A 688 -11.26 31.66 -0.47
N GLN A 689 -10.86 31.56 0.80
CA GLN A 689 -10.14 32.63 1.49
C GLN A 689 -8.77 32.87 0.84
N ARG A 690 -8.19 34.04 1.11
CA ARG A 690 -6.80 34.30 0.71
C ARG A 690 -5.84 33.43 1.53
N GLU A 691 -4.70 33.06 0.98
CA GLU A 691 -3.69 32.25 1.67
C GLU A 691 -3.26 32.87 3.01
N GLU A 692 -3.15 34.21 3.06
CA GLU A 692 -2.78 34.91 4.29
C GLU A 692 -3.84 34.78 5.39
N GLN A 693 -5.12 34.69 5.01
CA GLN A 693 -6.23 34.52 5.95
C GLN A 693 -6.35 33.06 6.40
N ALA A 694 -6.36 32.13 5.44
CA ALA A 694 -6.52 30.71 5.72
C ALA A 694 -5.40 30.12 6.58
N PHE A 695 -4.17 30.62 6.43
CA PHE A 695 -2.99 30.20 7.20
C PHE A 695 -2.59 31.21 8.30
N ALA A 696 -3.49 32.12 8.70
CA ALA A 696 -3.17 33.15 9.69
C ALA A 696 -2.81 32.56 11.07
N ILE A 697 -3.57 31.56 11.54
CA ILE A 697 -3.38 30.91 12.85
C ILE A 697 -2.01 30.21 12.94
N PRO A 698 -1.65 29.28 12.03
CA PRO A 698 -0.35 28.61 12.11
C PRO A 698 0.82 29.59 11.97
N LYS A 699 0.68 30.64 11.14
CA LYS A 699 1.70 31.70 11.02
C LYS A 699 1.82 32.51 12.32
N HIS A 700 0.71 32.89 12.94
CA HIS A 700 0.70 33.62 14.20
C HIS A 700 1.37 32.81 15.33
N ARG A 701 1.12 31.49 15.41
CA ARG A 701 1.82 30.61 16.35
C ARG A 701 3.34 30.64 16.16
N MET A 702 3.82 30.76 14.92
CA MET A 702 5.25 30.89 14.62
C MET A 702 5.80 32.27 14.96
N ASP A 703 4.99 33.33 14.88
CA ASP A 703 5.40 34.67 15.29
C ASP A 703 5.51 34.78 16.83
N LEU A 704 4.59 34.18 17.58
CA LEU A 704 4.69 34.07 19.04
C LEU A 704 5.97 33.38 19.51
N ILE A 705 6.43 32.36 18.78
CA ILE A 705 7.72 31.69 19.06
C ILE A 705 8.91 32.66 18.89
N LYS A 706 8.89 33.49 17.85
CA LYS A 706 9.94 34.47 17.60
C LYS A 706 9.93 35.56 18.68
N GLU A 707 8.74 36.04 19.05
CA GLU A 707 8.54 37.04 20.10
C GLU A 707 9.02 36.53 21.47
N ALA A 708 8.75 35.25 21.77
CA ALA A 708 9.21 34.60 22.99
C ALA A 708 10.71 34.26 23.00
N GLY A 709 11.42 34.43 21.88
CA GLY A 709 12.87 34.19 21.80
C GLY A 709 13.28 32.72 21.98
N LEU A 710 12.38 31.77 21.71
CA LEU A 710 12.57 30.34 21.99
C LEU A 710 13.56 29.63 21.04
N GLY A 711 14.03 30.33 20.01
CA GLY A 711 15.01 29.84 19.05
C GLY A 711 14.44 28.85 18.04
N ARG A 712 15.23 27.85 17.65
CA ARG A 712 14.79 26.77 16.75
C ARG A 712 14.52 25.50 17.56
N GLN A 713 13.47 24.80 17.18
CA GLN A 713 13.17 23.44 17.58
C GLN A 713 12.66 22.67 16.36
N TYR A 714 12.76 21.35 16.42
CA TYR A 714 12.10 20.44 15.49
C TYR A 714 10.69 20.11 15.98
N SER A 715 9.82 19.73 15.04
CA SER A 715 8.44 19.32 15.30
C SER A 715 8.35 17.88 15.82
N ASN A 716 9.25 16.98 15.39
CA ASN A 716 9.33 15.61 15.94
C ASN A 716 10.10 15.61 17.26
N VAL A 717 9.44 16.09 18.31
CA VAL A 717 9.89 15.90 19.69
C VAL A 717 8.72 15.38 20.51
N PRO A 718 9.00 14.55 21.54
CA PRO A 718 7.97 14.17 22.49
C PRO A 718 7.36 15.40 23.15
N VAL A 719 6.09 15.26 23.51
CA VAL A 719 5.28 16.32 24.14
C VAL A 719 5.99 16.98 25.33
N HIS A 720 6.65 16.20 26.19
CA HIS A 720 7.33 16.75 27.37
C HIS A 720 8.60 17.59 27.05
N GLU A 721 9.16 17.44 25.85
CA GLU A 721 10.30 18.23 25.36
C GLU A 721 9.85 19.49 24.60
N LEU A 722 8.53 19.66 24.37
CA LEU A 722 7.96 20.73 23.55
C LEU A 722 8.06 22.10 24.25
N LYS A 723 8.86 23.01 23.67
CA LYS A 723 9.00 24.39 24.20
C LYS A 723 7.76 25.25 23.98
N HIS A 724 7.01 24.99 22.90
CA HIS A 724 5.83 25.77 22.51
C HIS A 724 4.98 24.99 21.49
N THR A 725 3.66 25.05 21.62
CA THR A 725 2.72 24.35 20.71
C THR A 725 2.89 24.76 19.26
N GLY A 726 3.35 25.98 18.97
CA GLY A 726 3.65 26.41 17.60
C GLY A 726 4.63 25.51 16.82
N TYR A 727 5.55 24.78 17.47
CA TYR A 727 6.40 23.81 16.78
C TYR A 727 5.66 22.51 16.40
N MET A 728 4.55 22.21 17.08
CA MET A 728 3.71 21.02 16.84
C MET A 728 2.56 21.31 15.87
N TYR A 729 1.93 22.50 15.95
CA TYR A 729 0.83 22.90 15.07
C TYR A 729 1.33 23.76 13.89
N GLY A 730 2.01 24.87 14.18
CA GLY A 730 2.30 25.92 13.18
C GLY A 730 3.41 25.56 12.20
N GLN A 731 4.57 25.13 12.72
CA GLN A 731 5.74 24.79 11.92
C GLN A 731 5.46 23.73 10.84
N PRO A 732 4.86 22.56 11.16
CA PRO A 732 4.54 21.56 10.14
C PRO A 732 3.60 22.10 9.07
N THR A 733 2.52 22.78 9.45
CA THR A 733 1.57 23.36 8.49
C THR A 733 2.23 24.35 7.53
N VAL A 734 3.12 25.20 8.03
CA VAL A 734 3.85 26.19 7.20
C VAL A 734 4.86 25.51 6.27
N GLU A 735 5.62 24.52 6.75
CA GLU A 735 6.60 23.80 5.94
C GLU A 735 5.93 22.89 4.90
N LEU A 736 4.78 22.28 5.22
CA LEU A 736 3.96 21.55 4.26
C LEU A 736 3.46 22.47 3.14
N LEU A 737 2.85 23.62 3.48
CA LEU A 737 2.40 24.59 2.47
C LEU A 737 3.55 25.02 1.55
N LYS A 738 4.72 25.31 2.14
CA LYS A 738 5.93 25.68 1.38
C LYS A 738 6.38 24.56 0.45
N MET A 739 6.39 23.31 0.91
CA MET A 739 6.71 22.16 0.07
C MET A 739 5.73 22.04 -1.10
N MET A 740 4.42 22.14 -0.84
CA MET A 740 3.39 22.10 -1.89
C MET A 740 3.62 23.22 -2.91
N LYS A 741 3.86 24.45 -2.47
CA LYS A 741 4.13 25.59 -3.37
C LYS A 741 5.38 25.41 -4.24
N VAL A 742 6.40 24.70 -3.75
CA VAL A 742 7.61 24.42 -4.52
C VAL A 742 7.41 23.24 -5.48
N LYS A 743 6.63 22.23 -5.08
CA LYS A 743 6.56 20.94 -5.77
C LYS A 743 5.27 20.70 -6.55
N TYR A 744 4.26 21.57 -6.45
CA TYR A 744 2.95 21.34 -7.07
C TYR A 744 3.07 21.07 -8.57
N ARG A 745 3.93 21.81 -9.29
CA ARG A 745 4.18 21.63 -10.74
C ARG A 745 4.68 20.24 -11.15
N LEU A 746 5.13 19.42 -10.20
CA LEU A 746 5.50 18.03 -10.45
C LEU A 746 4.27 17.10 -10.48
N LYS A 747 3.12 17.54 -9.99
CA LYS A 747 1.90 16.75 -9.80
C LYS A 747 0.64 17.36 -10.41
N GLY A 748 0.60 18.68 -10.61
CA GLY A 748 -0.53 19.40 -11.19
C GLY A 748 -0.25 20.90 -11.31
N ASP A 749 -1.28 21.67 -11.67
CA ASP A 749 -1.15 23.10 -11.99
C ASP A 749 -1.66 24.03 -10.87
N ASP A 750 -2.34 23.49 -9.86
CA ASP A 750 -2.85 24.25 -8.72
C ASP A 750 -2.38 23.66 -7.39
N VAL A 751 -1.88 24.53 -6.50
CA VAL A 751 -1.45 24.16 -5.16
C VAL A 751 -2.61 23.63 -4.32
N LYS A 752 -3.84 24.15 -4.50
CA LYS A 752 -5.01 23.69 -3.73
C LYS A 752 -5.34 22.25 -4.07
N GLU A 753 -5.45 21.94 -5.35
CA GLU A 753 -5.74 20.60 -5.84
C GLU A 753 -4.66 19.60 -5.42
N VAL A 754 -3.38 19.94 -5.61
CA VAL A 754 -2.28 19.05 -5.22
C VAL A 754 -2.22 18.82 -3.71
N SER A 755 -2.49 19.85 -2.90
CA SER A 755 -2.49 19.70 -1.44
C SER A 755 -3.61 18.78 -0.96
N MET A 756 -4.82 18.91 -1.54
CA MET A 756 -5.93 18.02 -1.23
C MET A 756 -5.70 16.60 -1.74
N GLN A 757 -5.13 16.45 -2.94
CA GLN A 757 -4.78 15.14 -3.47
C GLN A 757 -3.72 14.45 -2.61
N PHE A 758 -2.73 15.18 -2.11
CA PHE A 758 -1.74 14.65 -1.17
C PHE A 758 -2.41 14.14 0.12
N LEU A 759 -3.31 14.92 0.73
CA LEU A 759 -4.05 14.49 1.91
C LEU A 759 -4.92 13.26 1.63
N SER A 760 -5.56 13.19 0.46
CA SER A 760 -6.33 12.02 0.02
C SER A 760 -5.45 10.78 -0.12
N ASP A 761 -4.32 10.89 -0.81
CA ASP A 761 -3.42 9.77 -1.03
C ASP A 761 -2.79 9.31 0.29
N TYR A 762 -2.44 10.24 1.17
CA TYR A 762 -1.93 9.96 2.52
C TYR A 762 -2.98 9.21 3.36
N TYR A 763 -4.23 9.71 3.37
CA TYR A 763 -5.35 9.06 4.04
C TYR A 763 -5.57 7.62 3.54
N HIS A 764 -5.68 7.42 2.23
CA HIS A 764 -5.93 6.08 1.68
C HIS A 764 -4.77 5.11 1.88
N HIS A 765 -3.52 5.62 1.94
CA HIS A 765 -2.35 4.78 2.17
C HIS A 765 -2.29 4.27 3.63
N PHE A 766 -2.62 5.14 4.59
CA PHE A 766 -2.48 4.88 6.04
C PHE A 766 -3.81 4.65 6.79
N MET A 767 -4.95 4.58 6.10
CA MET A 767 -6.25 4.32 6.71
C MET A 767 -6.24 3.05 7.58
N TYR A 768 -6.61 3.19 8.85
CA TYR A 768 -6.56 2.17 9.92
C TYR A 768 -5.16 1.62 10.22
N LYS A 769 -4.14 2.45 10.02
CA LYS A 769 -2.73 2.18 10.36
C LYS A 769 -2.18 3.35 11.18
N GLU A 770 -1.12 3.07 11.91
CA GLU A 770 -0.36 4.08 12.64
C GLU A 770 0.78 4.63 11.79
N VAL A 771 1.04 5.93 11.89
CA VAL A 771 2.11 6.63 11.18
C VAL A 771 3.03 7.31 12.19
N ASN A 772 4.34 7.11 12.02
CA ASN A 772 5.40 7.86 12.70
C ASN A 772 6.12 8.79 11.71
N THR A 773 7.10 9.56 12.17
CA THR A 773 7.80 10.52 11.29
C THR A 773 8.50 9.83 10.13
N GLU A 774 9.07 8.64 10.34
CA GLU A 774 9.77 7.88 9.30
C GLU A 774 8.81 7.46 8.17
N GLU A 775 7.64 6.93 8.51
CA GLU A 775 6.58 6.55 7.58
C GLU A 775 6.05 7.76 6.80
N PHE A 776 5.80 8.88 7.48
CA PHE A 776 5.41 10.13 6.84
C PHE A 776 6.47 10.61 5.84
N VAL A 777 7.75 10.64 6.26
CA VAL A 777 8.87 11.07 5.41
C VAL A 777 9.02 10.15 4.20
N ARG A 778 8.93 8.83 4.40
CA ARG A 778 8.99 7.82 3.32
C ARG A 778 7.88 8.06 2.30
N PHE A 779 6.64 8.16 2.77
CA PHE A 779 5.50 8.43 1.90
C PHE A 779 5.67 9.73 1.12
N THR A 780 6.02 10.81 1.82
CA THR A 780 6.10 12.16 1.22
C THR A 780 7.27 12.28 0.25
N LYS A 781 8.40 11.63 0.55
CA LYS A 781 9.57 11.51 -0.33
C LYS A 781 9.19 10.84 -1.65
N ASP A 782 8.53 9.69 -1.58
CA ASP A 782 8.08 8.98 -2.77
C ASP A 782 6.99 9.76 -3.52
N TYR A 783 6.15 10.47 -2.78
CA TYR A 783 5.11 11.30 -3.36
C TYR A 783 5.71 12.44 -4.19
N PHE A 784 6.55 13.29 -3.60
CA PHE A 784 7.08 14.51 -4.25
C PHE A 784 8.47 14.37 -4.87
N LEU A 785 9.09 13.20 -4.78
CA LEU A 785 10.45 12.94 -5.25
C LEU A 785 11.47 13.88 -4.57
N VAL A 786 11.33 14.07 -3.27
CA VAL A 786 12.24 14.93 -2.47
C VAL A 786 13.27 14.08 -1.72
N PRO A 787 14.54 14.54 -1.56
CA PRO A 787 15.54 13.81 -0.79
C PRO A 787 15.14 13.73 0.69
N SER A 788 15.63 12.73 1.43
CA SER A 788 15.31 12.58 2.85
C SER A 788 15.78 13.80 3.67
N GLY A 789 16.93 14.37 3.29
CA GLY A 789 17.46 15.60 3.87
C GLY A 789 16.55 16.84 3.79
N TYR A 790 15.48 16.81 2.98
CA TYR A 790 14.51 17.92 2.89
C TYR A 790 13.84 18.21 4.24
N PHE A 791 13.56 17.16 5.02
CA PHE A 791 12.82 17.25 6.27
C PHE A 791 13.70 17.60 7.48
N ASN A 792 15.03 17.45 7.35
CA ASN A 792 16.01 17.77 8.42
C ASN A 792 15.94 19.24 8.88
N GLY A 793 15.27 20.10 8.11
CA GLY A 793 15.00 21.49 8.46
C GLY A 793 14.03 21.65 9.64
N TRP A 794 13.09 20.72 9.82
CA TRP A 794 11.98 20.91 10.74
C TRP A 794 11.47 19.62 11.41
N LEU A 795 11.77 18.43 10.87
CA LEU A 795 11.36 17.15 11.45
C LEU A 795 12.45 16.38 12.21
N ASN A 796 13.73 16.44 11.86
CA ASN A 796 14.66 15.47 12.44
C ASN A 796 15.12 15.82 13.86
N LYS A 797 15.08 14.83 14.75
CA LYS A 797 15.73 14.81 16.06
C LYS A 797 17.25 14.60 15.95
#